data_AF-A0A9W6IPE3-F1
#
_entry.id   AF-A0A9W6IPE3-F1
#
_cell.length_a   1.000
_cell.length_b   1.000
_cell.length_c   1.000
_cell.angle_alpha   90.00
_cell.angle_beta   90.00
_cell.angle_gamma   90.00
#
_symmetry.space_group_name_H-M   'P 1'
#
loop_
_entity.id
_entity.type
_entity.pdbx_description
1 polymer ?
#
loop_
_entity_poly.entity_id
_entity_poly.type
_entity_poly.pdbx_seq_one_letter_code
_entity_poly.pdbx_strand_id
1 'polypeptide(L)'
;MALQVRMRIVRSARLWFKEGTSDKLYEVDLVENDALGADDRFLVNFRYGRRGATLREGSKTSSPIARDAADKVFDSVVVSKVNDGYRRMDQPASVGAASTVSPSDPAEDGRARELLARLDACLRSPWPAKDLDRLVWRIGQLRIRAAGPSLIALAERRGVRESSYSLVWALARAAGPEAAALLEQVAREASQATTRDLARFALTSSLMEDARRPTGDAGELPEAVARAASTSDAAGLVGALTELAGREPIRVGAALMTLGRLAQGDAGLHAALARALLSLPARPPFLIGLRRLFKHAEMADDAALFAAAAHRFETARPMYSARASGRVRPYIPELKTAVRIAEERGAPNARVGLSEATLAYFKRRIWRALRKRGEVGDPAFAELAAAYLLSLRPEDLARPTSHTVWRRGDDGRYSREQRSYGPLARNWTASQLLSRNDPGALARYGSLSFLQTPGAAAGDVRTEAFPALWDARPDLALELAADSACEPVSRLGVRTLKAAPGFLRSAPAATLARLLAAHDVAALRLGFEEARDRLAAGDADPALLVALVSAGFPEARRLAAARIAADAALPWSDADLGAAVLTAGHDDLDEPVLRWAARGVSPKIAPALATRLVGWFEALTPTLDSETEALVRKVRARMAALWTSATMPLETGAAERLMAHSAPAVVAAGVDALALSGANPAAVTNDVWVRLLGSPSPDVQTAALGLFGRLGDDALAGHAELVVAFATAASSDLRRAARPLVARLAARDPALAERLARELMDSLFRTAPDDAYPADVVALLREATPGEIARLDAGTLWRLLQARAKGAQLLGASELPNRPVAAFSVRQTARLGGHPDASVRAWARAAFEADPARFQAEAEDAVLLVESDWPDAQDFARDHFERWPAEAWTPATLAVVTDSVKPEVLAFARRLLRSRLSPADAPAQLMRLLEHPAQSMHLLATELLTEEAAASDDAFERLLPLARVVMLQVHKGRVAKDRITTFLRAEALRDEARAGRIAPLFADLSISGVARDRAAAILALRDIGEAHPTVATPLVRRAAPERAA
;
A
#
# COMPACT_ATOMS: atom_id res chain seq x y z
N MET A 1 -35.02 21.05 -35.36
CA MET A 1 -35.10 21.19 -33.90
C MET A 1 -35.98 20.08 -33.35
N ALA A 2 -35.37 18.94 -33.00
CA ALA A 2 -36.07 17.86 -32.29
C ALA A 2 -36.18 18.27 -30.82
N LEU A 3 -37.40 18.48 -30.32
CA LEU A 3 -37.64 18.71 -28.90
C LEU A 3 -37.11 17.50 -28.12
N GLN A 4 -36.03 17.73 -27.38
CA GLN A 4 -35.38 16.73 -26.55
C GLN A 4 -36.31 16.45 -25.35
N VAL A 5 -36.97 15.29 -25.38
CA VAL A 5 -37.82 14.80 -24.28
C VAL A 5 -37.02 14.81 -22.98
N ARG A 6 -37.42 15.63 -22.00
CA ARG A 6 -36.81 15.66 -20.67
C ARG A 6 -37.72 14.92 -19.69
N MET A 7 -37.19 13.87 -19.08
CA MET A 7 -37.73 13.29 -17.84
C MET A 7 -37.02 13.95 -16.66
N ARG A 8 -37.77 14.61 -15.79
CA ARG A 8 -37.25 15.36 -14.65
C ARG A 8 -37.85 14.81 -13.35
N ILE A 9 -37.00 14.49 -12.38
CA ILE A 9 -37.47 14.17 -11.03
C ILE A 9 -37.93 15.47 -10.34
N VAL A 10 -39.19 15.51 -9.92
CA VAL A 10 -39.84 16.66 -9.29
C VAL A 10 -39.74 16.58 -7.76
N ARG A 11 -39.92 15.38 -7.19
CA ARG A 11 -39.78 15.09 -5.76
C ARG A 11 -39.20 13.69 -5.59
N SER A 12 -38.34 13.49 -4.59
CA SER A 12 -37.80 12.18 -4.23
C SER A 12 -37.81 12.02 -2.71
N ALA A 13 -38.04 10.82 -2.21
CA ALA A 13 -37.93 10.50 -0.79
C ALA A 13 -37.15 9.20 -0.57
N ARG A 14 -36.16 9.26 0.32
CA ARG A 14 -35.36 8.09 0.71
C ARG A 14 -35.77 7.59 2.08
N LEU A 15 -36.27 6.35 2.11
CA LEU A 15 -36.84 5.73 3.29
C LEU A 15 -36.02 4.51 3.69
N TRP A 16 -35.69 4.43 4.98
CA TRP A 16 -34.84 3.39 5.52
C TRP A 16 -35.55 2.58 6.62
N PHE A 17 -35.53 1.26 6.50
CA PHE A 17 -36.10 0.33 7.47
C PHE A 17 -35.03 -0.66 7.94
N LYS A 18 -34.89 -0.79 9.26
CA LYS A 18 -33.98 -1.77 9.86
C LYS A 18 -34.63 -2.48 11.05
N GLU A 19 -34.91 -3.76 10.86
CA GLU A 19 -35.45 -4.67 11.88
C GLU A 19 -34.89 -6.09 11.68
N GLY A 20 -34.32 -6.68 12.73
CA GLY A 20 -33.64 -7.99 12.65
C GLY A 20 -32.47 -8.02 11.65
N THR A 21 -32.44 -9.04 10.78
CA THR A 21 -31.47 -9.17 9.67
C THR A 21 -31.87 -8.37 8.41
N SER A 22 -33.04 -7.72 8.41
CA SER A 22 -33.49 -6.87 7.30
C SER A 22 -32.91 -5.46 7.42
N ASP A 23 -32.13 -5.06 6.41
CA ASP A 23 -31.66 -3.69 6.20
C ASP A 23 -32.14 -3.21 4.82
N LYS A 24 -33.35 -2.66 4.76
CA LYS A 24 -34.08 -2.36 3.52
C LYS A 24 -34.04 -0.87 3.24
N LEU A 25 -33.70 -0.54 1.99
CA LEU A 25 -33.80 0.80 1.43
C LEU A 25 -34.98 0.83 0.46
N TYR A 26 -35.78 1.89 0.56
CA TYR A 26 -36.90 2.16 -0.34
C TYR A 26 -36.81 3.61 -0.81
N GLU A 27 -36.65 3.83 -2.10
CA GLU A 27 -36.64 5.17 -2.70
C GLU A 27 -37.88 5.31 -3.57
N VAL A 28 -38.52 6.47 -3.51
CA VAL A 28 -39.66 6.82 -4.37
C VAL A 28 -39.41 8.18 -5.00
N ASP A 29 -39.63 8.25 -6.31
CA ASP A 29 -39.38 9.41 -7.16
C ASP A 29 -40.68 9.78 -7.91
N LEU A 30 -41.10 11.04 -7.80
CA LEU A 30 -42.11 11.67 -8.64
C LEU A 30 -41.40 12.25 -9.87
N VAL A 31 -41.70 11.73 -11.06
CA VAL A 31 -41.05 12.07 -12.33
C VAL A 31 -42.05 12.77 -13.24
N GLU A 32 -41.68 13.94 -13.76
CA GLU A 32 -42.38 14.66 -14.81
C GLU A 32 -41.77 14.33 -16.17
N ASN A 33 -42.61 14.02 -17.15
CA ASN A 33 -42.18 13.75 -18.51
C ASN A 33 -42.80 14.77 -19.47
N ASP A 34 -41.98 15.73 -19.89
CA ASP A 34 -42.40 16.89 -20.69
C ASP A 34 -42.85 16.53 -22.12
N ALA A 35 -42.74 15.27 -22.54
CA ALA A 35 -43.23 14.78 -23.83
C ALA A 35 -44.70 14.35 -23.83
N LEU A 36 -45.37 14.38 -22.67
CA LEU A 36 -46.77 14.00 -22.50
C LEU A 36 -47.64 15.23 -22.29
N GLY A 37 -48.93 15.14 -22.64
CA GLY A 37 -49.88 16.26 -22.65
C GLY A 37 -49.94 17.04 -21.34
N ALA A 38 -50.32 18.33 -21.42
CA ALA A 38 -50.10 19.32 -20.37
C ALA A 38 -50.64 18.93 -18.97
N ASP A 39 -51.74 18.16 -18.91
CA ASP A 39 -52.39 17.85 -17.65
C ASP A 39 -51.92 16.52 -17.02
N ASP A 40 -51.72 15.44 -17.79
CA ASP A 40 -51.35 14.09 -17.29
C ASP A 40 -49.93 13.67 -17.73
N ARG A 41 -48.91 14.13 -16.99
CA ARG A 41 -47.50 13.90 -17.34
C ARG A 41 -46.59 13.44 -16.20
N PHE A 42 -47.15 13.14 -15.03
CA PHE A 42 -46.39 12.75 -13.84
C PHE A 42 -46.50 11.24 -13.56
N LEU A 43 -45.40 10.62 -13.17
CA LEU A 43 -45.27 9.22 -12.81
C LEU A 43 -44.65 9.10 -11.40
N VAL A 44 -45.06 8.10 -10.61
CA VAL A 44 -44.45 7.80 -9.30
C VAL A 44 -43.71 6.48 -9.39
N ASN A 45 -42.38 6.53 -9.47
CA ASN A 45 -41.49 5.38 -9.57
C ASN A 45 -40.90 5.05 -8.20
N PHE A 46 -40.56 3.78 -7.97
CA PHE A 46 -39.90 3.36 -6.75
C PHE A 46 -38.83 2.32 -7.01
N ARG A 47 -37.86 2.22 -6.10
CA ARG A 47 -36.87 1.16 -6.08
C ARG A 47 -36.63 0.67 -4.68
N TYR A 48 -36.45 -0.65 -4.51
CA TYR A 48 -36.30 -1.25 -3.19
C TYR A 48 -35.34 -2.42 -3.19
N GLY A 49 -34.67 -2.62 -2.05
CA GLY A 49 -33.69 -3.70 -1.91
C GLY A 49 -32.93 -3.60 -0.60
N ARG A 50 -31.97 -4.52 -0.42
CA ARG A 50 -31.07 -4.46 0.73
C ARG A 50 -30.06 -3.34 0.52
N ARG A 51 -29.80 -2.53 1.54
CA ARG A 51 -28.85 -1.42 1.46
C ARG A 51 -27.45 -1.96 1.10
N GLY A 52 -26.88 -1.48 0.00
CA GLY A 52 -25.59 -1.93 -0.56
C GLY A 52 -25.67 -2.98 -1.68
N ALA A 53 -26.87 -3.42 -2.08
CA ALA A 53 -27.08 -4.32 -3.22
C ALA A 53 -27.81 -3.60 -4.38
N THR A 54 -27.82 -4.20 -5.57
CA THR A 54 -28.62 -3.71 -6.72
C THR A 54 -30.11 -3.68 -6.37
N LEU A 55 -30.73 -2.49 -6.44
CA LEU A 55 -32.14 -2.27 -6.07
C LEU A 55 -33.07 -2.71 -7.21
N ARG A 56 -34.23 -3.28 -6.88
CA ARG A 56 -35.27 -3.63 -7.85
C ARG A 56 -36.18 -2.43 -8.08
N GLU A 57 -36.38 -2.07 -9.34
CA GLU A 57 -37.17 -0.90 -9.75
C GLU A 57 -38.60 -1.28 -10.15
N GLY A 58 -39.55 -0.35 -9.97
CA GLY A 58 -40.95 -0.49 -10.36
C GLY A 58 -41.67 0.86 -10.38
N SER A 59 -42.93 0.89 -10.84
CA SER A 59 -43.76 2.09 -10.85
C SER A 59 -45.08 1.87 -10.10
N LYS A 60 -45.58 2.91 -9.42
CA LYS A 60 -46.88 2.92 -8.73
C LYS A 60 -48.01 3.47 -9.60
N THR A 61 -47.67 4.04 -10.75
CA THR A 61 -48.60 4.60 -11.73
C THR A 61 -48.40 3.86 -13.05
N SER A 62 -49.41 3.09 -13.50
CA SER A 62 -49.36 2.34 -14.76
C SER A 62 -49.46 3.24 -16.00
N SER A 63 -49.94 4.47 -15.83
CA SER A 63 -49.99 5.53 -16.83
C SER A 63 -49.67 6.87 -16.17
N PRO A 64 -49.20 7.87 -16.94
CA PRO A 64 -49.01 9.25 -16.47
C PRO A 64 -50.32 9.82 -15.92
N ILE A 65 -50.22 10.62 -14.85
CA ILE A 65 -51.37 11.22 -14.17
C ILE A 65 -51.10 12.71 -13.87
N ALA A 66 -52.17 13.45 -13.55
CA ALA A 66 -52.09 14.84 -13.16
C ALA A 66 -51.28 15.06 -11.88
N ARG A 67 -50.64 16.23 -11.79
CA ARG A 67 -49.71 16.59 -10.71
C ARG A 67 -50.30 16.38 -9.32
N ASP A 68 -51.52 16.86 -9.08
CA ASP A 68 -52.18 16.76 -7.77
C ASP A 68 -52.48 15.30 -7.39
N ALA A 69 -52.81 14.46 -8.37
CA ALA A 69 -52.99 13.03 -8.14
C ALA A 69 -51.65 12.34 -7.89
N ALA A 70 -50.60 12.72 -8.61
CA ALA A 70 -49.26 12.18 -8.47
C ALA A 70 -48.62 12.53 -7.12
N ASP A 71 -48.80 13.77 -6.64
CA ASP A 71 -48.37 14.21 -5.32
C ASP A 71 -49.10 13.43 -4.21
N LYS A 72 -50.41 13.18 -4.34
CA LYS A 72 -51.18 12.32 -3.41
C LYS A 72 -50.69 10.88 -3.40
N VAL A 73 -50.39 10.30 -4.57
CA VAL A 73 -49.85 8.94 -4.69
C VAL A 73 -48.45 8.87 -4.07
N PHE A 74 -47.59 9.86 -4.33
CA PHE A 74 -46.26 9.96 -3.73
C PHE A 74 -46.34 10.05 -2.20
N ASP A 75 -47.14 10.97 -1.65
CA ASP A 75 -47.29 11.14 -0.21
C ASP A 75 -47.94 9.92 0.45
N SER A 76 -48.91 9.27 -0.21
CA SER A 76 -49.50 8.01 0.25
C SER A 76 -48.48 6.88 0.32
N VAL A 77 -47.62 6.71 -0.68
CA VAL A 77 -46.55 5.70 -0.69
C VAL A 77 -45.58 5.95 0.46
N VAL A 78 -45.20 7.21 0.69
CA VAL A 78 -44.27 7.54 1.77
C VAL A 78 -44.92 7.35 3.15
N VAL A 79 -46.17 7.77 3.36
CA VAL A 79 -46.90 7.56 4.63
C VAL A 79 -47.11 6.08 4.89
N SER A 80 -47.49 5.30 3.87
CA SER A 80 -47.61 3.84 3.98
C SER A 80 -46.29 3.21 4.41
N LYS A 81 -45.16 3.61 3.82
CA LYS A 81 -43.85 3.05 4.20
C LYS A 81 -43.38 3.54 5.58
N VAL A 82 -43.72 4.77 5.97
CA VAL A 82 -43.45 5.25 7.34
C VAL A 82 -44.28 4.49 8.37
N ASN A 83 -45.53 4.17 8.07
CA ASN A 83 -46.39 3.32 8.90
C ASN A 83 -45.88 1.86 8.94
N ASP A 84 -45.30 1.37 7.84
CA ASP A 84 -44.59 0.08 7.78
C ASP A 84 -43.22 0.12 8.50
N GLY A 85 -42.88 1.22 9.18
CA GLY A 85 -41.70 1.37 10.04
C GLY A 85 -40.46 1.99 9.37
N TYR A 86 -40.55 2.46 8.13
CA TYR A 86 -39.44 3.12 7.44
C TYR A 86 -39.27 4.57 7.94
N ARG A 87 -38.04 5.09 7.99
CA ARG A 87 -37.74 6.47 8.41
C ARG A 87 -37.22 7.29 7.23
N ARG A 88 -37.73 8.52 7.05
CA ARG A 88 -37.25 9.50 6.05
C ARG A 88 -35.83 9.95 6.40
N MET A 89 -34.92 9.96 5.44
CA MET A 89 -33.53 10.41 5.63
C MET A 89 -33.29 11.91 5.33
N ASP A 90 -34.35 12.64 4.94
CA ASP A 90 -34.22 13.90 4.21
C ASP A 90 -34.47 15.17 5.07
N GLN A 91 -34.24 15.15 6.40
CA GLN A 91 -34.35 16.35 7.25
C GLN A 91 -33.13 16.58 8.16
N PRO A 92 -32.53 17.79 8.14
CA PRO A 92 -31.48 18.20 9.08
C PRO A 92 -32.09 18.71 10.41
N ALA A 93 -31.52 18.29 11.55
CA ALA A 93 -31.89 18.80 12.87
C ALA A 93 -31.25 20.18 13.13
N SER A 94 -32.06 21.17 13.52
CA SER A 94 -31.65 22.53 13.86
C SER A 94 -30.95 22.58 15.23
N VAL A 95 -29.75 23.16 15.27
CA VAL A 95 -28.96 23.39 16.49
C VAL A 95 -29.36 24.73 17.11
N GLY A 96 -29.87 24.70 18.35
CA GLY A 96 -30.16 25.89 19.16
C GLY A 96 -28.89 26.51 19.72
N ALA A 97 -28.79 27.84 19.60
CA ALA A 97 -27.67 28.66 20.03
C ALA A 97 -27.54 28.69 21.57
N ALA A 98 -26.31 28.48 22.06
CA ALA A 98 -25.91 28.72 23.44
C ALA A 98 -25.07 30.01 23.52
N SER A 99 -25.50 30.95 24.36
CA SER A 99 -24.86 32.24 24.60
C SER A 99 -23.44 32.11 25.15
N THR A 100 -22.52 32.78 24.48
CA THR A 100 -21.13 33.01 24.90
C THR A 100 -21.03 34.17 25.88
N VAL A 101 -20.58 33.92 27.10
CA VAL A 101 -20.04 34.94 28.00
C VAL A 101 -18.51 34.88 27.90
N SER A 102 -17.91 35.97 27.43
CA SER A 102 -16.46 36.18 27.45
C SER A 102 -15.98 36.67 28.82
N PRO A 103 -14.79 36.27 29.30
CA PRO A 103 -14.18 36.80 30.51
C PRO A 103 -13.22 37.95 30.21
N SER A 104 -13.24 39.00 31.04
CA SER A 104 -12.17 39.99 31.16
C SER A 104 -11.87 40.27 32.64
N ASP A 105 -10.60 40.19 33.02
CA ASP A 105 -10.04 40.44 34.37
C ASP A 105 -10.30 41.87 34.88
N PRO A 106 -10.48 42.07 36.20
CA PRO A 106 -9.36 42.29 37.13
C PRO A 106 -9.55 41.60 38.50
N ALA A 107 -9.35 40.28 38.58
CA ALA A 107 -9.48 39.51 39.83
C ALA A 107 -8.14 39.07 40.43
N GLU A 108 -7.05 39.03 39.66
CA GLU A 108 -5.74 38.52 40.13
C GLU A 108 -5.16 39.31 41.30
N ASP A 109 -5.33 40.64 41.29
CA ASP A 109 -4.69 41.52 42.25
C ASP A 109 -5.34 41.47 43.65
N GLY A 110 -6.64 41.17 43.73
CA GLY A 110 -7.35 41.04 45.01
C GLY A 110 -7.01 39.76 45.79
N ARG A 111 -6.82 38.64 45.09
CA ARG A 111 -6.52 37.34 45.72
C ARG A 111 -5.11 37.31 46.31
N ALA A 112 -4.12 37.83 45.60
CA ALA A 112 -2.74 37.88 46.10
C ALA A 112 -2.64 38.75 47.36
N ARG A 113 -3.29 39.93 47.33
CA ARG A 113 -3.39 40.82 48.50
C ARG A 113 -4.00 40.15 49.73
N GLU A 114 -5.10 39.41 49.57
CA GLU A 114 -5.74 38.68 50.68
C GLU A 114 -4.82 37.59 51.28
N LEU A 115 -4.08 36.87 50.45
CA LEU A 115 -3.15 35.82 50.92
C LEU A 115 -1.95 36.41 51.66
N LEU A 116 -1.43 37.56 51.21
CA LEU A 116 -0.38 38.31 51.90
C LEU A 116 -0.88 38.81 53.26
N ALA A 117 -2.08 39.41 53.31
CA ALA A 117 -2.67 39.88 54.55
C ALA A 117 -2.86 38.76 55.59
N ARG A 118 -3.26 37.56 55.14
CA ARG A 118 -3.35 36.35 56.00
C ARG A 118 -1.98 35.87 56.47
N LEU A 119 -0.96 35.93 55.62
CA LEU A 119 0.41 35.56 56.00
C LEU A 119 0.95 36.51 57.07
N ASP A 120 0.74 37.81 56.90
CA ASP A 120 1.13 38.82 57.89
C ASP A 120 0.35 38.68 59.20
N ALA A 121 -0.93 38.30 59.14
CA ALA A 121 -1.72 37.98 60.32
C ALA A 121 -1.15 36.77 61.07
N CYS A 122 -0.67 35.74 60.37
CA CYS A 122 0.00 34.60 60.98
C CYS A 122 1.36 34.98 61.61
N LEU A 123 2.07 35.95 61.03
CA LEU A 123 3.28 36.51 61.64
C LEU A 123 2.96 37.26 62.92
N ARG A 124 1.83 37.96 63.02
CA ARG A 124 1.43 38.61 64.28
C ARG A 124 0.98 37.60 65.33
N SER A 125 0.15 36.64 64.94
CA SER A 125 -0.45 35.64 65.83
C SER A 125 -0.31 34.23 65.24
N PRO A 126 0.30 33.26 65.95
CA PRO A 126 0.50 31.91 65.42
C PRO A 126 -0.81 31.20 65.08
N TRP A 127 -0.93 30.72 63.83
CA TRP A 127 -2.08 29.91 63.40
C TRP A 127 -1.86 28.40 63.66
N PRO A 128 -2.94 27.60 63.74
CA PRO A 128 -2.84 26.15 63.73
C PRO A 128 -2.04 25.63 62.53
N ALA A 129 -1.16 24.65 62.76
CA ALA A 129 -0.22 24.17 61.75
C ALA A 129 -0.89 23.76 60.42
N LYS A 130 -2.07 23.13 60.49
CA LYS A 130 -2.84 22.69 59.32
C LYS A 130 -3.31 23.85 58.44
N ASP A 131 -3.72 24.96 59.05
CA ASP A 131 -4.24 26.12 58.31
C ASP A 131 -3.11 26.96 57.76
N LEU A 132 -2.00 27.07 58.50
CA LEU A 132 -0.76 27.65 58.01
C LEU A 132 -0.21 26.88 56.81
N ASP A 133 -0.11 25.55 56.91
CA ASP A 133 0.37 24.69 55.82
C ASP A 133 -0.46 24.86 54.54
N ARG A 134 -1.79 24.99 54.67
CA ARG A 134 -2.69 25.26 53.54
C ARG A 134 -2.45 26.65 52.94
N LEU A 135 -2.24 27.66 53.79
CA LEU A 135 -1.95 29.03 53.37
C LEU A 135 -0.63 29.09 52.59
N VAL A 136 0.48 28.63 53.17
CA VAL A 136 1.79 28.67 52.52
C VAL A 136 1.85 27.79 51.27
N TRP A 137 1.17 26.62 51.27
CA TRP A 137 1.02 25.80 50.06
C TRP A 137 0.32 26.57 48.94
N ARG A 138 -0.75 27.31 49.26
CA ARG A 138 -1.48 28.11 48.28
C ARG A 138 -0.63 29.28 47.76
N ILE A 139 0.15 29.93 48.63
CA ILE A 139 1.09 30.99 48.25
C ILE A 139 2.16 30.45 47.27
N GLY A 140 2.81 29.33 47.60
CA GLY A 140 3.79 28.69 46.71
C GLY A 140 3.18 28.18 45.41
N GLN A 141 1.95 27.68 45.43
CA GLN A 141 1.23 27.28 44.22
C GLN A 141 0.94 28.45 43.28
N LEU A 142 0.69 29.65 43.82
CA LEU A 142 0.45 30.88 43.05
C LEU A 142 1.72 31.69 42.79
N ARG A 143 2.88 31.26 43.31
CA ARG A 143 4.18 31.93 43.12
C ARG A 143 4.17 33.42 43.48
N ILE A 144 3.49 33.77 44.57
CA ILE A 144 3.36 35.17 44.99
C ILE A 144 4.72 35.65 45.50
N ARG A 145 5.55 36.24 44.62
CA ARG A 145 6.93 36.66 44.97
C ARG A 145 6.98 37.66 46.12
N ALA A 146 6.01 38.57 46.19
CA ALA A 146 5.88 39.53 47.30
C ALA A 146 5.74 38.87 48.70
N ALA A 147 5.41 37.58 48.78
CA ALA A 147 5.37 36.86 50.06
C ALA A 147 6.76 36.44 50.58
N GLY A 148 7.81 36.56 49.76
CA GLY A 148 9.16 36.07 50.05
C GLY A 148 9.69 36.50 51.42
N PRO A 149 9.77 37.80 51.73
CA PRO A 149 10.24 38.29 53.02
C PRO A 149 9.42 37.75 54.21
N SER A 150 8.09 37.75 54.10
CA SER A 150 7.20 37.24 55.15
C SER A 150 7.33 35.72 55.35
N LEU A 151 7.63 34.95 54.29
CA LEU A 151 7.87 33.51 54.38
C LEU A 151 9.22 33.20 55.05
N ILE A 152 10.26 33.97 54.75
CA ILE A 152 11.58 33.85 55.38
C ILE A 152 11.47 34.16 56.88
N ALA A 153 10.87 35.29 57.23
CA ALA A 153 10.64 35.68 58.63
C ALA A 153 9.81 34.64 59.41
N LEU A 154 8.82 34.02 58.76
CA LEU A 154 8.02 32.95 59.34
C LEU A 154 8.87 31.71 59.66
N ALA A 155 9.78 31.33 58.77
CA ALA A 155 10.66 30.18 58.95
C ALA A 155 11.70 30.41 60.05
N GLU A 156 12.30 31.61 60.09
CA GLU A 156 13.24 32.00 61.14
C GLU A 156 12.58 32.00 62.52
N ARG A 157 11.38 32.59 62.64
CA ARG A 157 10.66 32.66 63.92
C ARG A 157 10.24 31.29 64.45
N ARG A 158 9.90 30.34 63.57
CA ARG A 158 9.57 28.96 63.97
C ARG A 158 10.82 28.10 64.21
N GLY A 159 11.97 28.54 63.75
CA GLY A 159 13.21 27.77 63.76
C GLY A 159 13.30 26.80 62.58
N VAL A 160 14.49 26.77 61.99
CA VAL A 160 14.84 25.95 60.83
C VAL A 160 14.56 24.45 61.06
N ARG A 161 14.83 23.94 62.27
CA ARG A 161 14.65 22.53 62.64
C ARG A 161 13.20 22.04 62.52
N GLU A 162 12.23 22.92 62.74
CA GLU A 162 10.79 22.63 62.75
C GLU A 162 10.08 23.07 61.44
N SER A 163 10.84 23.46 60.42
CA SER A 163 10.28 23.86 59.13
C SER A 163 9.43 22.75 58.50
N SER A 164 8.19 23.10 58.13
CA SER A 164 7.27 22.14 57.50
C SER A 164 7.59 21.96 56.00
N TYR A 165 7.20 20.81 55.44
CA TYR A 165 7.35 20.55 54.01
C TYR A 165 6.64 21.61 53.14
N SER A 166 5.47 22.09 53.58
CA SER A 166 4.69 23.11 52.88
C SER A 166 5.37 24.47 52.92
N LEU A 167 6.08 24.80 54.01
CA LEU A 167 6.85 26.04 54.12
C LEU A 167 8.06 26.02 53.19
N VAL A 168 8.83 24.93 53.15
CA VAL A 168 9.95 24.76 52.21
C VAL A 168 9.49 24.85 50.76
N TRP A 169 8.34 24.22 50.45
CA TRP A 169 7.70 24.36 49.14
C TRP A 169 7.37 25.80 48.78
N ALA A 170 6.82 26.57 49.73
CA ALA A 170 6.48 27.96 49.53
C ALA A 170 7.73 28.84 49.37
N LEU A 171 8.74 28.64 50.20
CA LEU A 171 10.04 29.32 50.09
C LEU A 171 10.65 29.10 48.70
N ALA A 172 10.72 27.84 48.25
CA ALA A 172 11.28 27.53 46.95
C ALA A 172 10.52 28.18 45.78
N ARG A 173 9.17 28.11 45.78
CA ARG A 173 8.36 28.59 44.64
C ARG A 173 7.99 30.07 44.66
N ALA A 174 7.97 30.71 45.82
CA ALA A 174 7.58 32.11 45.97
C ALA A 174 8.77 33.02 46.27
N ALA A 175 9.63 32.67 47.23
CA ALA A 175 10.81 33.47 47.57
C ALA A 175 11.98 33.22 46.61
N GLY A 176 12.12 31.99 46.10
CA GLY A 176 13.15 31.64 45.12
C GLY A 176 14.57 31.91 45.65
N PRO A 177 15.42 32.65 44.91
CA PRO A 177 16.82 32.89 45.29
C PRO A 177 16.98 33.59 46.65
N GLU A 178 16.03 34.43 47.07
CA GLU A 178 16.08 35.13 48.37
C GLU A 178 16.08 34.15 49.56
N ALA A 179 15.47 32.97 49.38
CA ALA A 179 15.42 31.95 50.42
C ALA A 179 16.61 30.97 50.39
N ALA A 180 17.59 31.13 49.49
CA ALA A 180 18.67 30.14 49.30
C ALA A 180 19.46 29.85 50.58
N ALA A 181 19.91 30.89 51.30
CA ALA A 181 20.66 30.72 52.55
C ALA A 181 19.84 30.01 53.64
N LEU A 182 18.55 30.33 53.75
CA LEU A 182 17.64 29.67 54.68
C LEU A 182 17.39 28.21 54.26
N LEU A 183 17.20 27.93 52.98
CA LEU A 183 17.03 26.58 52.45
C LEU A 183 18.28 25.72 52.67
N GLU A 184 19.49 26.28 52.63
CA GLU A 184 20.73 25.58 53.01
C GLU A 184 20.75 25.20 54.49
N GLN A 185 20.30 26.09 55.38
CA GLN A 185 20.15 25.78 56.79
C GLN A 185 19.12 24.66 56.99
N VAL A 186 17.96 24.75 56.31
CA VAL A 186 16.92 23.70 56.35
C VAL A 186 17.46 22.36 55.85
N ALA A 187 18.22 22.36 54.76
CA ALA A 187 18.83 21.16 54.18
C ALA A 187 19.81 20.46 55.12
N ARG A 188 20.47 21.21 56.01
CA ARG A 188 21.39 20.69 57.03
C ARG A 188 20.66 20.25 58.30
N GLU A 189 19.72 21.06 58.79
CA GLU A 189 19.28 21.00 60.20
C GLU A 189 17.83 20.53 60.40
N ALA A 190 17.00 20.48 59.34
CA ALA A 190 15.59 20.09 59.51
C ALA A 190 15.43 18.67 60.07
N SER A 191 14.55 18.52 61.06
CA SER A 191 14.30 17.25 61.78
C SER A 191 13.78 16.13 60.87
N GLN A 192 12.97 16.47 59.87
CA GLN A 192 12.37 15.51 58.94
C GLN A 192 13.23 15.33 57.69
N ALA A 193 13.63 14.09 57.40
CA ALA A 193 14.45 13.76 56.22
C ALA A 193 13.80 14.21 54.89
N THR A 194 12.48 14.07 54.75
CA THR A 194 11.76 14.53 53.56
C THR A 194 11.80 16.05 53.36
N THR A 195 11.89 16.81 54.45
CA THR A 195 12.03 18.27 54.40
C THR A 195 13.45 18.65 53.98
N ARG A 196 14.47 17.97 54.52
CA ARG A 196 15.87 18.12 54.09
C ARG A 196 16.03 17.81 52.61
N ASP A 197 15.49 16.67 52.15
CA ASP A 197 15.55 16.26 50.75
C ASP A 197 14.90 17.29 49.81
N LEU A 198 13.74 17.86 50.22
CA LEU A 198 13.06 18.88 49.43
C LEU A 198 13.89 20.17 49.33
N ALA A 199 14.47 20.62 50.44
CA ALA A 199 15.33 21.81 50.46
C ALA A 199 16.59 21.62 49.60
N ARG A 200 17.25 20.46 49.70
CA ARG A 200 18.39 20.10 48.82
C ARG A 200 18.01 20.09 47.34
N PHE A 201 16.83 19.58 47.01
CA PHE A 201 16.34 19.61 45.63
C PHE A 201 16.00 21.04 45.18
N ALA A 202 15.36 21.84 46.02
CA ALA A 202 15.08 23.25 45.72
C ALA A 202 16.36 24.01 45.36
N LEU A 203 17.42 23.85 46.15
CA LEU A 203 18.72 24.51 45.96
C LEU A 203 19.41 24.18 44.63
N THR A 204 19.13 23.01 44.05
CA THR A 204 19.71 22.57 42.76
C THR A 204 18.82 22.93 41.57
N SER A 205 17.53 23.15 41.81
CA SER A 205 16.53 23.40 40.76
C SER A 205 16.63 24.79 40.14
N SER A 206 16.00 24.96 38.97
CA SER A 206 15.91 26.23 38.25
C SER A 206 15.26 27.37 39.05
N LEU A 207 14.48 27.07 40.09
CA LEU A 207 13.81 28.06 40.95
C LEU A 207 14.78 29.00 41.67
N MET A 208 16.04 28.58 41.86
CA MET A 208 17.05 29.41 42.53
C MET A 208 17.80 30.33 41.57
N GLU A 209 17.52 30.29 40.27
CA GLU A 209 18.18 31.16 39.28
C GLU A 209 19.72 31.08 39.42
N ASP A 210 20.40 32.21 39.64
CA ASP A 210 21.85 32.28 39.84
C ASP A 210 22.31 31.85 41.25
N ALA A 211 21.39 31.75 42.21
CA ALA A 211 21.65 31.27 43.56
C ALA A 211 21.65 29.73 43.67
N ARG A 212 21.58 29.03 42.54
CA ARG A 212 21.70 27.56 42.49
C ARG A 212 22.98 27.08 43.18
N ARG A 213 22.87 25.96 43.89
CA ARG A 213 24.01 25.31 44.54
C ARG A 213 24.35 24.01 43.82
N PRO A 214 25.63 23.78 43.48
CA PRO A 214 26.04 22.48 42.96
C PRO A 214 25.79 21.41 44.02
N THR A 215 25.41 20.22 43.57
CA THR A 215 25.23 19.09 44.48
C THR A 215 26.59 18.52 44.88
N GLY A 216 26.93 18.56 46.17
CA GLY A 216 28.10 17.87 46.73
C GLY A 216 27.91 16.35 46.88
N ASP A 217 26.74 15.83 46.50
CA ASP A 217 26.27 14.50 46.86
C ASP A 217 26.69 13.40 45.86
N ALA A 218 27.57 13.67 44.89
CA ALA A 218 27.96 12.69 43.87
C ALA A 218 28.57 11.40 44.47
N GLY A 219 29.31 11.53 45.59
CA GLY A 219 29.86 10.41 46.34
C GLY A 219 28.84 9.58 47.12
N GLU A 220 27.58 10.02 47.21
CA GLU A 220 26.52 9.25 47.88
C GLU A 220 25.94 8.13 46.99
N LEU A 221 26.18 8.17 45.68
CA LEU A 221 25.70 7.17 44.73
C LEU A 221 26.54 5.87 44.80
N PRO A 222 25.90 4.68 44.78
CA PRO A 222 26.62 3.44 44.53
C PRO A 222 27.40 3.48 43.21
N GLU A 223 28.60 2.89 43.18
CA GLU A 223 29.56 2.99 42.06
C GLU A 223 28.94 2.67 40.69
N ALA A 224 28.18 1.58 40.60
CA ALA A 224 27.52 1.19 39.35
C ALA A 224 26.50 2.24 38.85
N VAL A 225 25.76 2.87 39.78
CA VAL A 225 24.80 3.93 39.46
C VAL A 225 25.53 5.22 39.08
N ALA A 226 26.62 5.55 39.76
CA ALA A 226 27.45 6.72 39.46
C ALA A 226 28.08 6.62 38.05
N ARG A 227 28.60 5.44 37.68
CA ARG A 227 29.13 5.20 36.32
C ARG A 227 28.07 5.40 35.25
N ALA A 228 26.91 4.77 35.40
CA ALA A 228 25.81 4.91 34.45
C ALA A 228 25.30 6.36 34.35
N ALA A 229 25.32 7.11 35.45
CA ALA A 229 24.99 8.53 35.44
C ALA A 229 26.02 9.36 34.66
N SER A 230 27.32 9.09 34.83
CA SER A 230 28.40 9.83 34.15
C SER A 230 28.40 9.67 32.62
N THR A 231 27.91 8.54 32.11
CA THR A 231 27.79 8.29 30.67
C THR A 231 26.44 8.72 30.07
N SER A 232 25.53 9.26 30.90
CA SER A 232 24.16 9.62 30.48
C SER A 232 23.40 8.48 29.79
N ASP A 233 23.67 7.24 30.20
CA ASP A 233 23.05 6.05 29.62
C ASP A 233 21.77 5.67 30.38
N ALA A 234 20.61 5.88 29.76
CA ALA A 234 19.32 5.53 30.34
C ALA A 234 19.16 4.02 30.59
N ALA A 235 19.64 3.16 29.68
CA ALA A 235 19.52 1.71 29.83
C ALA A 235 20.45 1.20 30.94
N GLY A 236 21.69 1.70 30.97
CA GLY A 236 22.63 1.47 32.05
C GLY A 236 22.10 1.91 33.42
N LEU A 237 21.42 3.06 33.50
CA LEU A 237 20.78 3.53 34.74
C LEU A 237 19.69 2.56 35.22
N VAL A 238 18.84 2.06 34.32
CA VAL A 238 17.81 1.07 34.66
C VAL A 238 18.45 -0.23 35.17
N GLY A 239 19.50 -0.71 34.50
CA GLY A 239 20.25 -1.89 34.91
C GLY A 239 20.86 -1.73 36.30
N ALA A 240 21.60 -0.64 36.53
CA ALA A 240 22.28 -0.36 37.79
C ALA A 240 21.29 -0.17 38.96
N LEU A 241 20.16 0.52 38.74
CA LEU A 241 19.12 0.69 39.76
C LEU A 241 18.38 -0.62 40.06
N THR A 242 18.22 -1.50 39.06
CA THR A 242 17.62 -2.83 39.25
C THR A 242 18.55 -3.75 40.03
N GLU A 243 19.84 -3.72 39.73
CA GLU A 243 20.85 -4.44 40.51
C GLU A 243 20.91 -3.96 41.96
N LEU A 244 20.92 -2.63 42.16
CA LEU A 244 20.86 -2.02 43.50
C LEU A 244 19.60 -2.45 44.25
N ALA A 245 18.45 -2.51 43.56
CA ALA A 245 17.21 -2.98 44.14
C ALA A 245 17.24 -4.45 44.60
N GLY A 246 18.05 -5.30 43.95
CA GLY A 246 18.27 -6.68 44.36
C GLY A 246 19.22 -6.84 45.55
N ARG A 247 20.28 -6.01 45.62
CA ARG A 247 21.33 -6.11 46.66
C ARG A 247 21.03 -5.29 47.91
N GLU A 248 20.69 -4.01 47.73
CA GLU A 248 20.49 -3.03 48.81
C GLU A 248 19.19 -2.22 48.59
N PRO A 249 18.00 -2.84 48.68
CA PRO A 249 16.71 -2.20 48.35
C PRO A 249 16.47 -0.86 49.07
N ILE A 250 16.95 -0.72 50.30
CA ILE A 250 16.76 0.49 51.14
C ILE A 250 17.46 1.71 50.52
N ARG A 251 18.54 1.52 49.76
CA ARG A 251 19.33 2.62 49.16
C ARG A 251 18.74 3.16 47.87
N VAL A 252 17.85 2.42 47.20
CA VAL A 252 17.25 2.81 45.90
C VAL A 252 16.53 4.15 45.99
N GLY A 253 15.73 4.36 47.05
CA GLY A 253 14.99 5.59 47.24
C GLY A 253 15.90 6.82 47.36
N ALA A 254 17.01 6.69 48.10
CA ALA A 254 18.01 7.75 48.25
C ALA A 254 18.78 7.99 46.94
N ALA A 255 19.20 6.92 46.26
CA ALA A 255 19.90 7.00 44.97
C ALA A 255 19.06 7.74 43.91
N LEU A 256 17.76 7.43 43.80
CA LEU A 256 16.85 8.16 42.91
C LEU A 256 16.76 9.65 43.24
N MET A 257 16.79 10.00 44.53
CA MET A 257 16.76 11.40 44.93
C MET A 257 18.06 12.13 44.63
N THR A 258 19.20 11.48 44.83
CA THR A 258 20.52 12.05 44.50
C THR A 258 20.69 12.21 42.99
N LEU A 259 20.28 11.21 42.19
CA LEU A 259 20.20 11.33 40.73
C LEU A 259 19.31 12.50 40.29
N GLY A 260 18.14 12.65 40.90
CA GLY A 260 17.23 13.76 40.59
C GLY A 260 17.84 15.14 40.85
N ARG A 261 18.70 15.28 41.88
CA ARG A 261 19.44 16.52 42.17
C ARG A 261 20.57 16.76 41.17
N LEU A 262 21.37 15.73 40.89
CA LEU A 262 22.46 15.79 39.89
C LEU A 262 21.93 16.18 38.51
N ALA A 263 20.79 15.59 38.13
CA ALA A 263 20.10 15.88 36.87
C ALA A 263 19.68 17.36 36.72
N GLN A 264 19.52 18.14 37.80
CA GLN A 264 19.18 19.56 37.66
C GLN A 264 20.34 20.40 37.07
N GLY A 265 21.59 19.92 37.18
CA GLY A 265 22.78 20.59 36.68
C GLY A 265 23.40 19.95 35.43
N ASP A 266 22.83 18.86 34.92
CA ASP A 266 23.36 18.09 33.79
C ASP A 266 22.22 17.66 32.87
N ALA A 267 22.12 18.28 31.69
CA ALA A 267 21.05 18.03 30.72
C ALA A 267 21.10 16.61 30.13
N GLY A 268 22.30 16.02 29.97
CA GLY A 268 22.46 14.65 29.48
C GLY A 268 21.92 13.65 30.49
N LEU A 269 22.33 13.80 31.75
CA LEU A 269 21.85 12.98 32.86
C LEU A 269 20.34 13.18 33.09
N HIS A 270 19.84 14.41 32.95
CA HIS A 270 18.42 14.72 33.08
C HIS A 270 17.56 13.95 32.08
N ALA A 271 17.93 14.00 30.80
CA ALA A 271 17.26 13.27 29.75
C ALA A 271 17.39 11.74 29.94
N ALA A 272 18.56 11.26 30.38
CA ALA A 272 18.79 9.86 30.68
C ALA A 272 17.92 9.36 31.85
N LEU A 273 17.86 10.12 32.94
CA LEU A 273 17.05 9.80 34.11
C LEU A 273 15.56 9.81 33.78
N ALA A 274 15.05 10.83 33.09
CA ALA A 274 13.65 10.89 32.67
C ALA A 274 13.25 9.65 31.86
N ARG A 275 14.09 9.22 30.91
CA ARG A 275 13.90 7.97 30.15
C ARG A 275 13.97 6.73 31.03
N ALA A 276 14.96 6.63 31.93
CA ALA A 276 15.10 5.51 32.85
C ALA A 276 13.88 5.34 33.75
N LEU A 277 13.32 6.44 34.28
CA LEU A 277 12.13 6.42 35.14
C LEU A 277 10.91 5.79 34.47
N LEU A 278 10.75 5.93 33.14
CA LEU A 278 9.65 5.31 32.39
C LEU A 278 9.69 3.78 32.43
N SER A 279 10.87 3.19 32.61
CA SER A 279 11.08 1.74 32.70
C SER A 279 11.02 1.21 34.14
N LEU A 280 11.18 2.06 35.16
CA LEU A 280 11.16 1.62 36.56
C LEU A 280 9.73 1.32 37.04
N PRO A 281 9.50 0.20 37.74
CA PRO A 281 8.16 -0.15 38.20
C PRO A 281 7.72 0.79 39.33
N ALA A 282 6.43 1.17 39.35
CA ALA A 282 5.81 1.84 40.50
C ALA A 282 5.55 0.84 41.64
N ARG A 283 6.63 0.22 42.12
CA ARG A 283 6.68 -0.85 43.12
C ARG A 283 7.87 -0.62 44.05
N PRO A 284 7.83 -1.05 45.32
CA PRO A 284 9.03 -1.09 46.12
C PRO A 284 10.12 -1.96 45.45
N PRO A 285 11.40 -1.62 45.60
CA PRO A 285 11.93 -0.51 46.41
C PRO A 285 11.89 0.87 45.74
N PHE A 286 11.61 0.96 44.43
CA PHE A 286 11.61 2.23 43.68
C PHE A 286 10.50 3.21 44.09
N LEU A 287 9.38 2.69 44.59
CA LEU A 287 8.14 3.45 44.82
C LEU A 287 8.35 4.69 45.69
N ILE A 288 9.15 4.63 46.76
CA ILE A 288 9.33 5.78 47.65
C ILE A 288 10.13 6.90 46.96
N GLY A 289 11.16 6.54 46.19
CA GLY A 289 11.95 7.47 45.39
C GLY A 289 11.10 8.12 44.31
N LEU A 290 10.34 7.32 43.53
CA LEU A 290 9.41 7.81 42.51
C LEU A 290 8.39 8.81 43.07
N ARG A 291 7.83 8.52 44.25
CA ARG A 291 6.85 9.41 44.91
C ARG A 291 7.45 10.74 45.35
N ARG A 292 8.70 10.72 45.84
CA ARG A 292 9.41 11.93 46.26
C ARG A 292 9.83 12.74 45.05
N LEU A 293 10.46 12.10 44.07
CA LEU A 293 10.92 12.72 42.84
C LEU A 293 9.77 13.36 42.06
N PHE A 294 8.61 12.70 41.96
CA PHE A 294 7.40 13.31 41.37
C PHE A 294 7.03 14.63 42.04
N LYS A 295 7.02 14.68 43.39
CA LYS A 295 6.68 15.90 44.12
C LYS A 295 7.76 16.97 43.95
N HIS A 296 9.03 16.58 43.90
CA HIS A 296 10.14 17.52 43.77
C HIS A 296 10.16 18.13 42.36
N ALA A 297 9.91 17.31 41.33
CA ALA A 297 9.70 17.77 39.96
C ALA A 297 8.47 18.69 39.85
N GLU A 298 7.36 18.35 40.53
CA GLU A 298 6.20 19.24 40.66
C GLU A 298 6.57 20.59 41.31
N MET A 299 7.53 20.63 42.22
CA MET A 299 8.00 21.87 42.85
C MET A 299 8.74 22.74 41.86
N ALA A 300 9.73 22.14 41.20
CA ALA A 300 10.67 22.79 40.32
C ALA A 300 10.07 23.17 38.96
N ASP A 301 8.84 22.71 38.66
CA ASP A 301 8.29 22.72 37.31
C ASP A 301 9.18 22.00 36.30
N ASP A 302 9.85 20.94 36.76
CA ASP A 302 10.64 20.05 35.93
C ASP A 302 9.71 19.15 35.12
N ALA A 303 9.42 19.56 33.89
CA ALA A 303 8.46 18.89 33.01
C ALA A 303 8.84 17.43 32.72
N ALA A 304 10.11 17.12 32.46
CA ALA A 304 10.53 15.79 32.06
C ALA A 304 10.46 14.78 33.22
N LEU A 305 11.00 15.13 34.39
CA LEU A 305 10.92 14.26 35.57
C LEU A 305 9.49 14.15 36.11
N PHE A 306 8.72 15.24 36.05
CA PHE A 306 7.29 15.23 36.40
C PHE A 306 6.54 14.26 35.49
N ALA A 307 6.70 14.40 34.17
CA ALA A 307 6.04 13.57 33.17
C ALA A 307 6.38 12.09 33.34
N ALA A 308 7.67 11.75 33.47
CA ALA A 308 8.10 10.37 33.60
C ALA A 308 7.54 9.71 34.86
N ALA A 309 7.58 10.39 36.01
CA ALA A 309 7.00 9.85 37.24
C ALA A 309 5.46 9.82 37.21
N ALA A 310 4.81 10.84 36.62
CA ALA A 310 3.37 10.89 36.44
C ALA A 310 2.87 9.76 35.55
N HIS A 311 3.56 9.48 34.44
CA HIS A 311 3.31 8.35 33.55
C HIS A 311 3.30 7.04 34.35
N ARG A 312 4.34 6.76 35.15
CA ARG A 312 4.41 5.53 35.96
C ARG A 312 3.20 5.37 36.89
N PHE A 313 2.70 6.45 37.49
CA PHE A 313 1.50 6.38 38.32
C PHE A 313 0.19 6.30 37.51
N GLU A 314 0.13 6.86 36.31
CA GLU A 314 -1.06 6.79 35.47
C GLU A 314 -1.28 5.40 34.86
N THR A 315 -0.19 4.70 34.52
CA THR A 315 -0.21 3.38 33.87
C THR A 315 -0.09 2.21 34.86
N ALA A 316 0.29 2.47 36.12
CA ALA A 316 0.39 1.43 37.14
C ALA A 316 -0.96 0.80 37.54
N ARG A 317 -0.89 -0.47 37.97
CA ARG A 317 -1.96 -1.17 38.66
C ARG A 317 -1.74 -1.14 40.18
N PRO A 318 -2.81 -1.06 41.00
CA PRO A 318 -2.66 -1.16 42.45
C PRO A 318 -2.21 -2.57 42.84
N MET A 319 -1.38 -2.68 43.88
CA MET A 319 -0.92 -3.97 44.43
C MET A 319 -1.99 -4.64 45.28
N TYR A 320 -2.88 -3.85 45.90
CA TYR A 320 -3.97 -4.34 46.74
C TYR A 320 -5.06 -3.25 46.91
N SER A 321 -6.30 -3.67 47.17
CA SER A 321 -7.37 -2.78 47.63
C SER A 321 -7.35 -2.69 49.16
N ALA A 322 -7.46 -1.49 49.70
CA ALA A 322 -7.43 -1.24 51.15
C ALA A 322 -8.84 -1.24 51.79
N ARG A 323 -9.88 -1.73 51.09
CA ARG A 323 -11.26 -1.73 51.62
C ARG A 323 -11.43 -2.87 52.63
N ALA A 324 -11.78 -2.46 53.86
CA ALA A 324 -12.27 -3.22 55.01
C ALA A 324 -11.26 -4.01 55.88
N SER A 325 -10.89 -3.38 57.00
CA SER A 325 -10.23 -3.92 58.21
C SER A 325 -8.74 -4.29 58.11
N GLY A 326 -7.93 -3.81 59.07
CA GLY A 326 -6.51 -4.15 59.23
C GLY A 326 -6.24 -5.63 59.58
N ARG A 327 -7.26 -6.49 59.49
CA ARG A 327 -7.20 -7.94 59.66
C ARG A 327 -7.11 -8.72 58.34
N VAL A 328 -7.34 -8.08 57.20
CA VAL A 328 -7.28 -8.76 55.88
C VAL A 328 -5.83 -8.87 55.42
N ARG A 329 -5.41 -10.09 55.06
CA ARG A 329 -4.14 -10.39 54.38
C ARG A 329 -4.41 -10.45 52.86
N PRO A 330 -4.38 -9.33 52.12
CA PRO A 330 -4.59 -9.38 50.67
C PRO A 330 -3.51 -10.24 50.02
N TYR A 331 -3.92 -11.06 49.06
CA TYR A 331 -3.00 -11.76 48.18
C TYR A 331 -2.34 -10.74 47.24
N ILE A 332 -1.01 -10.76 47.17
CA ILE A 332 -0.20 -9.89 46.32
C ILE A 332 0.31 -10.75 45.16
N PRO A 333 -0.25 -10.61 43.94
CA PRO A 333 0.11 -11.46 42.81
C PRO A 333 1.61 -11.48 42.50
N GLU A 334 2.27 -10.33 42.58
CA GLU A 334 3.69 -10.18 42.28
C GLU A 334 4.60 -10.90 43.30
N LEU A 335 4.15 -11.01 44.56
CA LEU A 335 4.89 -11.73 45.62
C LEU A 335 4.41 -13.17 45.78
N LYS A 336 3.35 -13.57 45.05
CA LYS A 336 2.68 -14.86 45.14
C LYS A 336 2.27 -15.26 46.56
N THR A 337 2.00 -14.31 47.45
CA THR A 337 1.69 -14.57 48.86
C THR A 337 0.73 -13.54 49.45
N ALA A 338 0.07 -13.91 50.55
CA ALA A 338 -0.81 -13.02 51.31
C ALA A 338 0.00 -12.26 52.37
N VAL A 339 -0.09 -10.93 52.36
CA VAL A 339 0.77 -10.06 53.19
C VAL A 339 -0.06 -9.27 54.20
N ARG A 340 0.44 -9.15 55.43
CA ARG A 340 -0.21 -8.33 56.46
C ARG A 340 0.23 -6.87 56.32
N ILE A 341 -0.63 -6.05 55.69
CA ILE A 341 -0.33 -4.66 55.34
C ILE A 341 0.08 -3.80 56.55
N ALA A 342 -0.45 -4.07 57.75
CA ALA A 342 -0.10 -3.34 58.97
C ALA A 342 1.39 -3.48 59.36
N GLU A 343 2.01 -4.63 59.05
CA GLU A 343 3.43 -4.93 59.37
C GLU A 343 4.39 -4.34 58.31
N GLU A 344 3.92 -4.19 57.07
CA GLU A 344 4.70 -3.60 55.97
C GLU A 344 4.65 -2.07 55.96
N ARG A 345 3.59 -1.46 56.53
CA ARG A 345 3.37 -0.02 56.44
C ARG A 345 4.41 0.74 57.24
N GLY A 346 5.27 1.48 56.54
CA GLY A 346 6.29 2.33 57.16
C GLY A 346 7.63 1.63 57.38
N ALA A 347 7.74 0.33 57.03
CA ALA A 347 9.02 -0.37 57.05
C ALA A 347 9.96 0.20 55.97
N PRO A 348 11.27 0.36 56.27
CA PRO A 348 12.25 0.88 55.31
C PRO A 348 12.45 -0.04 54.10
N ASN A 349 12.17 -1.33 54.24
CA ASN A 349 12.25 -2.36 53.20
C ASN A 349 10.85 -2.92 52.82
N ALA A 350 9.79 -2.11 52.96
CA ALA A 350 8.42 -2.53 52.67
C ALA A 350 8.31 -3.17 51.27
N ARG A 351 7.78 -4.39 51.20
CA ARG A 351 7.63 -5.15 49.94
C ARG A 351 6.38 -4.75 49.16
N VAL A 352 5.45 -4.06 49.82
CA VAL A 352 4.20 -3.55 49.26
C VAL A 352 4.00 -2.08 49.63
N GLY A 353 3.36 -1.29 48.78
CA GLY A 353 3.11 0.11 49.10
C GLY A 353 2.15 0.89 48.20
N LEU A 354 1.91 0.43 46.97
CA LEU A 354 0.98 1.09 46.05
C LEU A 354 -0.43 0.51 46.18
N SER A 355 -1.15 0.92 47.22
CA SER A 355 -2.58 0.58 47.38
C SER A 355 -3.45 1.29 46.34
N GLU A 356 -4.69 0.81 46.13
CA GLU A 356 -5.71 1.49 45.32
C GLU A 356 -5.92 2.96 45.75
N ALA A 357 -5.94 3.22 47.05
CA ALA A 357 -6.08 4.58 47.59
C ALA A 357 -4.86 5.46 47.30
N THR A 358 -3.65 4.91 47.44
CA THR A 358 -2.39 5.61 47.13
C THR A 358 -2.32 5.94 45.64
N LEU A 359 -2.66 4.99 44.77
CA LEU A 359 -2.68 5.20 43.32
C LEU A 359 -3.71 6.26 42.92
N ALA A 360 -4.93 6.17 43.45
CA ALA A 360 -5.99 7.16 43.19
C ALA A 360 -5.63 8.56 43.74
N TYR A 361 -4.84 8.65 44.81
CA TYR A 361 -4.29 9.93 45.28
C TYR A 361 -3.32 10.54 44.26
N PHE A 362 -2.38 9.76 43.73
CA PHE A 362 -1.41 10.26 42.74
C PHE A 362 -2.08 10.65 41.43
N LYS A 363 -2.99 9.83 40.88
CA LYS A 363 -3.79 10.21 39.70
C LYS A 363 -4.52 11.54 39.88
N ARG A 364 -5.17 11.75 41.03
CA ARG A 364 -5.82 13.03 41.35
C ARG A 364 -4.83 14.17 41.53
N ARG A 365 -3.64 13.90 42.07
CA ARG A 365 -2.62 14.92 42.32
C ARG A 365 -1.99 15.39 41.01
N ILE A 366 -1.69 14.49 40.08
CA ILE A 366 -1.15 14.83 38.75
C ILE A 366 -2.09 15.82 38.06
N TRP A 367 -3.36 15.45 37.88
CA TRP A 367 -4.34 16.36 37.31
C TRP A 367 -4.50 17.65 38.12
N ARG A 368 -4.53 17.59 39.46
CA ARG A 368 -4.64 18.80 40.28
C ARG A 368 -3.46 19.75 40.08
N ALA A 369 -2.23 19.24 39.92
CA ALA A 369 -1.03 20.03 39.69
C ALA A 369 -1.15 20.82 38.38
N LEU A 370 -1.59 20.16 37.31
CA LEU A 370 -1.81 20.79 36.01
C LEU A 370 -3.01 21.75 36.06
N ARG A 371 -4.18 21.28 36.51
CA ARG A 371 -5.41 22.09 36.57
C ARG A 371 -5.22 23.38 37.37
N LYS A 372 -4.48 23.33 38.48
CA LYS A 372 -4.27 24.52 39.32
C LYS A 372 -3.37 25.57 38.67
N ARG A 373 -2.43 25.16 37.81
CA ARG A 373 -1.64 26.06 36.96
C ARG A 373 -2.50 26.62 35.82
N GLY A 374 -3.27 25.76 35.16
CA GLY A 374 -4.21 26.19 34.12
C GLY A 374 -5.28 27.18 34.59
N GLU A 375 -5.86 26.97 35.78
CA GLU A 375 -6.86 27.85 36.40
C GLU A 375 -6.35 29.28 36.67
N VAL A 376 -5.02 29.49 36.68
CA VAL A 376 -4.38 30.78 36.97
C VAL A 376 -3.47 31.25 35.82
N GLY A 377 -3.59 30.63 34.65
CA GLY A 377 -2.81 31.03 33.47
C GLY A 377 -1.30 30.82 33.58
N ASP A 378 -0.80 29.96 34.48
CA ASP A 378 0.65 29.74 34.64
C ASP A 378 1.22 29.03 33.39
N PRO A 379 2.21 29.62 32.68
CA PRO A 379 2.76 29.07 31.44
C PRO A 379 3.40 27.69 31.61
N ALA A 380 3.87 27.34 32.81
CA ALA A 380 4.41 26.02 33.10
C ALA A 380 3.38 24.89 32.87
N PHE A 381 2.07 25.21 32.85
CA PHE A 381 1.04 24.24 32.51
C PHE A 381 1.32 23.53 31.17
N ALA A 382 1.62 24.28 30.11
CA ALA A 382 1.77 23.72 28.77
C ALA A 382 2.98 22.78 28.69
N GLU A 383 4.10 23.16 29.30
CA GLU A 383 5.33 22.35 29.33
C GLU A 383 5.13 21.03 30.08
N LEU A 384 4.59 21.09 31.31
CA LEU A 384 4.34 19.88 32.10
C LEU A 384 3.28 18.98 31.43
N ALA A 385 2.25 19.57 30.82
CA ALA A 385 1.21 18.82 30.12
C ALA A 385 1.75 18.17 28.83
N ALA A 386 2.52 18.91 28.02
CA ALA A 386 3.12 18.41 26.79
C ALA A 386 4.09 17.26 27.08
N ALA A 387 5.01 17.45 28.02
CA ALA A 387 5.95 16.40 28.43
C ALA A 387 5.21 15.15 28.93
N TYR A 388 4.13 15.32 29.70
CA TYR A 388 3.30 14.20 30.14
C TYR A 388 2.62 13.48 28.97
N LEU A 389 2.02 14.21 28.03
CA LEU A 389 1.34 13.61 26.88
C LEU A 389 2.34 12.92 25.92
N LEU A 390 3.52 13.49 25.70
CA LEU A 390 4.61 12.90 24.90
C LEU A 390 5.23 11.66 25.55
N SER A 391 5.08 11.50 26.87
CA SER A 391 5.52 10.29 27.56
C SER A 391 4.61 9.08 27.28
N LEU A 392 3.38 9.31 26.79
CA LEU A 392 2.43 8.23 26.52
C LEU A 392 2.83 7.44 25.28
N ARG A 393 2.44 6.17 25.28
CA ARG A 393 2.65 5.23 24.19
C ARG A 393 1.33 4.56 23.79
N PRO A 394 1.17 4.08 22.54
CA PRO A 394 -0.03 3.38 22.11
C PRO A 394 -0.48 2.26 23.06
N GLU A 395 0.47 1.56 23.70
CA GLU A 395 0.19 0.49 24.67
C GLU A 395 -0.50 0.97 25.96
N ASP A 396 -0.37 2.26 26.30
CA ASP A 396 -1.01 2.87 27.47
C ASP A 396 -2.51 3.14 27.26
N LEU A 397 -2.94 3.14 26.00
CA LEU A 397 -4.32 3.39 25.62
C LEU A 397 -5.19 2.16 25.89
N ALA A 398 -6.42 2.40 26.37
CA ALA A 398 -7.41 1.36 26.55
C ALA A 398 -8.03 0.99 25.20
N ARG A 399 -8.31 -0.30 24.99
CA ARG A 399 -9.15 -0.72 23.86
C ARG A 399 -10.55 -0.12 24.02
N PRO A 400 -11.09 0.58 23.00
CA PRO A 400 -12.43 1.14 23.08
C PRO A 400 -13.47 0.05 23.34
N THR A 401 -14.40 0.30 24.24
CA THR A 401 -15.46 -0.66 24.58
C THR A 401 -16.78 0.06 24.73
N SER A 402 -17.81 -0.41 24.05
CA SER A 402 -19.15 0.18 24.08
C SER A 402 -20.10 -0.67 24.90
N HIS A 403 -20.98 -0.02 25.66
CA HIS A 403 -22.04 -0.64 26.43
C HIS A 403 -23.32 0.19 26.33
N THR A 404 -24.46 -0.45 26.54
CA THR A 404 -25.76 0.24 26.47
C THR A 404 -26.27 0.48 27.88
N VAL A 405 -26.64 1.72 28.18
CA VAL A 405 -27.30 2.10 29.43
C VAL A 405 -28.73 2.56 29.17
N TRP A 406 -29.62 2.32 30.12
CA TRP A 406 -30.97 2.86 30.08
C TRP A 406 -30.97 4.27 30.69
N ARG A 407 -31.41 5.26 29.92
CA ARG A 407 -31.59 6.65 30.34
C ARG A 407 -33.08 6.96 30.39
N ARG A 408 -33.58 7.38 31.55
CA ARG A 408 -34.93 7.92 31.69
C ARG A 408 -34.95 9.34 31.13
N GLY A 409 -35.81 9.61 30.14
CA GLY A 409 -36.03 10.94 29.60
C GLY A 409 -36.87 11.80 30.54
N ASP A 410 -36.95 13.10 30.25
CA ASP A 410 -37.75 14.07 31.02
C ASP A 410 -39.25 13.77 30.96
N ASP A 411 -39.69 13.05 29.92
CA ASP A 411 -41.03 12.48 29.75
C ASP A 411 -41.31 11.23 30.60
N GLY A 412 -40.32 10.80 31.39
CA GLY A 412 -40.39 9.63 32.26
C GLY A 412 -40.15 8.28 31.56
N ARG A 413 -39.95 8.24 30.23
CA ARG A 413 -39.74 6.99 29.46
C ARG A 413 -38.26 6.59 29.45
N TYR A 414 -37.99 5.29 29.50
CA TYR A 414 -36.64 4.76 29.41
C TYR A 414 -36.22 4.57 27.94
N SER A 415 -35.09 5.17 27.57
CA SER A 415 -34.43 5.05 26.27
C SER A 415 -33.08 4.36 26.43
N ARG A 416 -32.61 3.63 25.42
CA ARG A 416 -31.28 3.01 25.43
C ARG A 416 -30.27 3.99 24.82
N GLU A 417 -29.27 4.37 25.60
CA GLU A 417 -28.14 5.20 25.18
C GLU A 417 -26.89 4.32 25.13
N GLN A 418 -26.17 4.32 24.00
CA GLN A 418 -24.86 3.68 23.93
C GLN A 418 -23.81 4.61 24.52
N ARG A 419 -22.95 4.09 25.40
CA ARG A 419 -21.81 4.80 25.96
C ARG A 419 -20.53 4.02 25.69
N SER A 420 -19.47 4.73 25.39
CA SER A 420 -18.19 4.13 25.03
C SER A 420 -17.08 4.59 25.96
N TYR A 421 -16.27 3.64 26.41
CA TYR A 421 -14.96 3.93 26.97
C TYR A 421 -14.03 4.24 25.80
N GLY A 422 -13.56 5.48 25.70
CA GLY A 422 -12.57 5.89 24.71
C GLY A 422 -11.15 5.38 25.04
N PRO A 423 -10.16 5.66 24.18
CA PRO A 423 -8.77 5.21 24.36
C PRO A 423 -8.14 5.72 25.67
N LEU A 424 -8.63 6.83 26.22
CA LEU A 424 -8.11 7.43 27.45
C LEU A 424 -8.82 6.94 28.73
N ALA A 425 -9.69 5.92 28.65
CA ALA A 425 -10.55 5.53 29.77
C ALA A 425 -9.81 5.15 31.07
N ARG A 426 -8.55 4.72 30.96
CA ARG A 426 -7.67 4.34 32.09
C ARG A 426 -6.69 5.44 32.51
N ASN A 427 -6.52 6.46 31.68
CA ASN A 427 -5.58 7.55 31.88
C ASN A 427 -6.33 8.82 32.28
N TRP A 428 -6.27 9.15 33.58
CA TRP A 428 -7.10 10.19 34.17
C TRP A 428 -6.68 11.58 33.71
N THR A 429 -5.38 11.83 33.73
CA THR A 429 -4.80 13.12 33.37
C THR A 429 -4.93 13.38 31.87
N ALA A 430 -4.61 12.42 31.00
CA ALA A 430 -4.75 12.61 29.56
C ALA A 430 -6.21 12.80 29.14
N SER A 431 -7.16 12.08 29.76
CA SER A 431 -8.59 12.28 29.52
C SER A 431 -9.05 13.69 29.89
N GLN A 432 -8.53 14.27 30.98
CA GLN A 432 -8.80 15.66 31.35
C GLN A 432 -8.12 16.65 30.42
N LEU A 433 -6.86 16.41 30.04
CA LEU A 433 -6.15 17.31 29.13
C LEU A 433 -6.83 17.36 27.76
N LEU A 434 -7.30 16.25 27.22
CA LEU A 434 -7.74 16.17 25.81
C LEU A 434 -9.25 16.36 25.59
N SER A 435 -10.10 16.09 26.60
CA SER A 435 -11.56 16.01 26.41
C SER A 435 -12.38 16.82 27.40
N ARG A 436 -11.77 17.72 28.18
CA ARG A 436 -12.49 18.44 29.24
C ARG A 436 -13.56 19.41 28.74
N ASN A 437 -13.38 19.95 27.54
CA ASN A 437 -14.33 20.85 26.88
C ASN A 437 -15.06 20.14 25.73
N ASP A 438 -14.97 18.81 25.63
CA ASP A 438 -15.69 18.02 24.62
C ASP A 438 -17.20 17.97 24.97
N PRO A 439 -18.10 18.50 24.12
CA PRO A 439 -19.54 18.47 24.37
C PRO A 439 -20.11 17.03 24.40
N GLY A 440 -19.43 16.07 23.77
CA GLY A 440 -19.81 14.65 23.77
C GLY A 440 -19.23 13.84 24.94
N ALA A 441 -18.47 14.46 25.84
CA ALA A 441 -17.81 13.80 26.96
C ALA A 441 -18.68 13.81 28.24
N LEU A 442 -18.96 12.61 28.78
CA LEU A 442 -19.71 12.42 30.01
C LEU A 442 -18.77 12.01 31.15
N ALA A 443 -18.76 12.75 32.26
CA ALA A 443 -17.90 12.44 33.39
C ALA A 443 -18.21 11.06 34.01
N ARG A 444 -17.18 10.23 34.18
CA ARG A 444 -17.35 8.89 34.78
C ARG A 444 -17.24 8.94 36.30
N TYR A 445 -18.27 8.45 36.98
CA TYR A 445 -18.31 8.36 38.44
C TYR A 445 -17.07 7.65 39.03
N GLY A 446 -16.51 8.22 40.10
CA GLY A 446 -15.36 7.67 40.81
C GLY A 446 -14.01 7.77 40.06
N SER A 447 -13.97 8.46 38.92
CA SER A 447 -12.76 8.65 38.12
C SER A 447 -12.64 10.09 37.62
N LEU A 448 -11.50 10.42 37.01
CA LEU A 448 -11.31 11.68 36.27
C LEU A 448 -11.35 11.47 34.75
N SER A 449 -11.80 10.32 34.25
CA SER A 449 -11.96 10.11 32.81
C SER A 449 -13.40 10.36 32.34
N PHE A 450 -13.54 10.53 31.04
CA PHE A 450 -14.84 10.72 30.39
C PHE A 450 -15.27 9.46 29.61
N LEU A 451 -16.57 9.23 29.56
CA LEU A 451 -17.24 8.35 28.60
C LEU A 451 -17.55 9.18 27.35
N GLN A 452 -17.51 8.55 26.19
CA GLN A 452 -17.90 9.16 24.92
C GLN A 452 -19.28 8.67 24.51
N THR A 453 -20.13 9.58 24.02
CA THR A 453 -21.40 9.23 23.39
C THR A 453 -21.19 9.05 21.89
N PRO A 454 -21.51 7.88 21.30
CA PRO A 454 -21.37 7.65 19.86
C PRO A 454 -22.21 8.64 19.06
N GLY A 455 -21.60 9.30 18.06
CA GLY A 455 -22.29 10.22 17.14
C GLY A 455 -22.06 11.71 17.40
N ALA A 456 -21.41 12.10 18.50
CA ALA A 456 -20.80 13.42 18.60
C ALA A 456 -19.53 13.40 17.75
N ALA A 457 -19.62 13.80 16.48
CA ALA A 457 -18.42 14.06 15.69
C ALA A 457 -17.63 15.17 16.42
N ALA A 458 -16.47 14.82 16.98
CA ALA A 458 -15.48 15.82 17.33
C ALA A 458 -15.05 16.48 16.01
N GLY A 459 -15.71 17.56 15.63
CA GLY A 459 -15.24 18.44 14.56
C GLY A 459 -13.89 19.07 14.92
N ASP A 460 -13.44 20.05 14.15
CA ASP A 460 -12.23 20.83 14.47
C ASP A 460 -12.40 21.74 15.72
N VAL A 461 -13.37 21.45 16.60
CA VAL A 461 -13.61 22.17 17.86
C VAL A 461 -12.51 21.83 18.87
N ARG A 462 -12.02 22.85 19.58
CA ARG A 462 -11.02 22.70 20.65
C ARG A 462 -11.68 22.06 21.88
N THR A 463 -11.28 20.81 22.18
CA THR A 463 -11.86 19.99 23.27
C THR A 463 -10.98 19.90 24.50
N GLU A 464 -9.73 20.33 24.39
CA GLU A 464 -8.72 20.22 25.43
C GLU A 464 -8.92 21.22 26.58
N ALA A 465 -8.29 20.95 27.71
CA ALA A 465 -8.27 21.85 28.84
C ALA A 465 -7.33 23.04 28.58
N PHE A 466 -7.82 24.25 28.91
CA PHE A 466 -7.07 25.51 28.87
C PHE A 466 -6.49 25.85 27.47
N PRO A 467 -7.34 25.99 26.43
CA PRO A 467 -6.90 26.22 25.05
C PRO A 467 -5.94 27.41 24.89
N ALA A 468 -6.20 28.53 25.58
CA ALA A 468 -5.37 29.73 25.50
C ALA A 468 -3.89 29.51 25.90
N LEU A 469 -3.61 28.56 26.81
CA LEU A 469 -2.24 28.24 27.22
C LEU A 469 -1.51 27.38 26.16
N TRP A 470 -2.24 26.59 25.39
CA TRP A 470 -1.70 25.89 24.23
C TRP A 470 -1.46 26.85 23.06
N ASP A 471 -2.37 27.83 22.86
CA ASP A 471 -2.25 28.84 21.81
C ASP A 471 -0.99 29.71 21.99
N ALA A 472 -0.58 29.94 23.24
CA ALA A 472 0.65 30.65 23.57
C ALA A 472 1.94 29.84 23.29
N ARG A 473 1.83 28.52 23.03
CA ARG A 473 2.96 27.60 22.84
C ARG A 473 2.77 26.69 21.60
N PRO A 474 2.72 27.27 20.39
CA PRO A 474 2.59 26.49 19.15
C PRO A 474 3.80 25.57 18.88
N ASP A 475 4.97 25.87 19.48
CA ASP A 475 6.15 25.01 19.50
C ASP A 475 5.86 23.66 20.17
N LEU A 476 5.18 23.65 21.32
CA LEU A 476 4.78 22.41 22.00
C LEU A 476 3.66 21.69 21.22
N ALA A 477 2.76 22.44 20.58
CA ALA A 477 1.74 21.83 19.72
C ALA A 477 2.36 21.09 18.52
N LEU A 478 3.45 21.63 17.96
CA LEU A 478 4.24 20.96 16.93
C LEU A 478 4.86 19.66 17.42
N GLU A 479 5.51 19.67 18.59
CA GLU A 479 6.06 18.45 19.19
C GLU A 479 4.98 17.38 19.40
N LEU A 480 3.81 17.78 19.91
CA LEU A 480 2.68 16.86 20.09
C LEU A 480 2.21 16.27 18.76
N ALA A 481 2.07 17.10 17.72
CA ALA A 481 1.60 16.66 16.41
C ALA A 481 2.60 15.72 15.72
N ALA A 482 3.88 16.10 15.69
CA ALA A 482 4.92 15.42 14.93
C ALA A 482 5.50 14.20 15.67
N ASP A 483 5.73 14.30 16.98
CA ASP A 483 6.54 13.31 17.70
C ASP A 483 5.69 12.31 18.52
N SER A 484 4.39 12.54 18.69
CA SER A 484 3.54 11.61 19.44
C SER A 484 3.09 10.43 18.60
N ALA A 485 3.37 9.22 19.09
CA ALA A 485 2.79 7.99 18.55
C ALA A 485 1.33 7.76 18.99
N CYS A 486 0.80 8.54 19.93
CA CYS A 486 -0.59 8.42 20.39
C CYS A 486 -1.51 9.34 19.58
N GLU A 487 -2.36 8.78 18.72
CA GLU A 487 -3.32 9.53 17.90
C GLU A 487 -4.09 10.63 18.67
N PRO A 488 -4.70 10.38 19.86
CA PRO A 488 -5.43 11.44 20.57
C PRO A 488 -4.55 12.64 20.97
N VAL A 489 -3.26 12.40 21.21
CA VAL A 489 -2.27 13.42 21.56
C VAL A 489 -1.83 14.19 20.31
N SER A 490 -1.48 13.47 19.24
CA SER A 490 -1.12 14.11 17.97
C SER A 490 -2.26 14.99 17.43
N ARG A 491 -3.51 14.51 17.52
CA ARG A 491 -4.70 15.29 17.14
C ARG A 491 -4.90 16.58 17.95
N LEU A 492 -4.45 16.66 19.22
CA LEU A 492 -4.43 17.93 19.94
C LEU A 492 -3.43 18.89 19.30
N GLY A 493 -2.21 18.42 19.00
CA GLY A 493 -1.20 19.22 18.31
C GLY A 493 -1.75 19.76 16.98
N VAL A 494 -2.34 18.89 16.16
CA VAL A 494 -2.96 19.26 14.87
C VAL A 494 -4.03 20.35 15.02
N ARG A 495 -4.98 20.18 15.94
CA ARG A 495 -6.03 21.19 16.17
C ARG A 495 -5.46 22.53 16.63
N THR A 496 -4.43 22.49 17.46
CA THR A 496 -3.79 23.71 17.98
C THR A 496 -3.01 24.43 16.88
N LEU A 497 -2.26 23.69 16.05
CA LEU A 497 -1.52 24.26 14.92
C LEU A 497 -2.44 24.83 13.83
N LYS A 498 -3.57 24.16 13.54
CA LYS A 498 -4.60 24.69 12.63
C LYS A 498 -5.17 26.04 13.11
N ALA A 499 -5.25 26.25 14.43
CA ALA A 499 -5.66 27.53 15.00
C ALA A 499 -4.55 28.61 14.97
N ALA A 500 -3.30 28.22 14.66
CA ALA A 500 -2.14 29.11 14.58
C ALA A 500 -1.47 29.06 13.17
N PRO A 501 -2.20 29.37 12.08
CA PRO A 501 -1.67 29.21 10.72
C PRO A 501 -0.47 30.11 10.42
N GLY A 502 -0.32 31.24 11.13
CA GLY A 502 0.85 32.11 11.01
C GLY A 502 2.15 31.43 11.43
N PHE A 503 2.11 30.61 12.49
CA PHE A 503 3.26 29.85 12.95
C PHE A 503 3.70 28.82 11.91
N LEU A 504 2.74 28.04 11.39
CA LEU A 504 3.02 27.04 10.35
C LEU A 504 3.58 27.67 9.08
N ARG A 505 3.04 28.81 8.62
CA ARG A 505 3.57 29.52 7.44
C ARG A 505 5.00 30.01 7.61
N SER A 506 5.39 30.39 8.83
CA SER A 506 6.77 30.81 9.15
C SER A 506 7.71 29.65 9.50
N ALA A 507 7.20 28.41 9.60
CA ALA A 507 7.99 27.28 10.06
C ALA A 507 9.12 26.93 9.06
N PRO A 508 10.32 26.55 9.54
CA PRO A 508 11.39 26.10 8.65
C PRO A 508 11.05 24.77 7.98
N ALA A 509 11.66 24.46 6.85
CA ALA A 509 11.45 23.19 6.15
C ALA A 509 11.68 21.95 7.04
N ALA A 510 12.66 22.00 7.94
CA ALA A 510 12.91 20.93 8.92
C ALA A 510 11.70 20.64 9.84
N THR A 511 10.92 21.67 10.16
CA THR A 511 9.67 21.51 10.93
C THR A 511 8.59 20.83 10.09
N LEU A 512 8.45 21.20 8.81
CA LEU A 512 7.52 20.54 7.90
C LEU A 512 7.92 19.09 7.65
N ALA A 513 9.22 18.80 7.57
CA ALA A 513 9.74 17.44 7.46
C ALA A 513 9.31 16.55 8.63
N ARG A 514 9.36 17.08 9.86
CA ARG A 514 8.85 16.38 11.05
C ARG A 514 7.36 16.07 10.96
N LEU A 515 6.55 17.00 10.45
CA LEU A 515 5.12 16.75 10.22
C LEU A 515 4.89 15.71 9.11
N LEU A 516 5.61 15.79 7.99
CA LEU A 516 5.52 14.83 6.88
C LEU A 516 5.94 13.40 7.29
N ALA A 517 6.78 13.28 8.31
CA ALA A 517 7.22 12.01 8.90
C ALA A 517 6.37 11.56 10.11
N ALA A 518 5.33 12.33 10.49
CA ALA A 518 4.52 12.04 11.67
C ALA A 518 3.77 10.70 11.55
N HIS A 519 3.61 10.01 12.68
CA HIS A 519 2.86 8.74 12.75
C HIS A 519 1.35 8.91 12.51
N ASP A 520 0.78 10.04 12.93
CA ASP A 520 -0.64 10.33 12.76
C ASP A 520 -0.91 10.93 11.38
N VAL A 521 -1.89 10.36 10.68
CA VAL A 521 -2.26 10.79 9.32
C VAL A 521 -2.73 12.23 9.27
N ALA A 522 -3.36 12.77 10.32
CA ALA A 522 -3.82 14.16 10.33
C ALA A 522 -2.65 15.14 10.47
N ALA A 523 -1.62 14.78 11.26
CA ALA A 523 -0.40 15.59 11.37
C ALA A 523 0.40 15.60 10.06
N LEU A 524 0.53 14.43 9.43
CA LEU A 524 1.13 14.30 8.11
C LEU A 524 0.40 15.12 7.05
N ARG A 525 -0.93 15.06 7.02
CA ARG A 525 -1.75 15.85 6.09
C ARG A 525 -1.60 17.35 6.31
N LEU A 526 -1.51 17.80 7.55
CA LEU A 526 -1.28 19.21 7.86
C LEU A 526 0.07 19.69 7.30
N GLY A 527 1.14 18.91 7.48
CA GLY A 527 2.45 19.20 6.90
C GLY A 527 2.44 19.20 5.37
N PHE A 528 1.70 18.25 4.76
CA PHE A 528 1.52 18.17 3.31
C PHE A 528 0.75 19.36 2.72
N GLU A 529 -0.35 19.76 3.35
CA GLU A 529 -1.17 20.90 2.93
C GLU A 529 -0.35 22.20 2.97
N GLU A 530 0.40 22.42 4.05
CA GLU A 530 1.30 23.58 4.15
C GLU A 530 2.42 23.53 3.10
N ALA A 531 3.06 22.39 2.88
CA ALA A 531 4.09 22.23 1.85
C ALA A 531 3.52 22.50 0.44
N ARG A 532 2.33 21.99 0.13
CA ARG A 532 1.63 22.23 -1.15
C ARG A 532 1.36 23.72 -1.34
N ASP A 533 0.83 24.39 -0.33
CA ASP A 533 0.45 25.78 -0.42
C ASP A 533 1.68 26.70 -0.60
N ARG A 534 2.82 26.36 0.04
CA ARG A 534 4.10 27.04 -0.18
C ARG A 534 4.65 26.87 -1.59
N LEU A 535 4.69 25.63 -2.09
CA LEU A 535 5.14 25.37 -3.46
C LEU A 535 4.24 26.05 -4.50
N ALA A 536 2.92 26.11 -4.25
CA ALA A 536 1.98 26.85 -5.09
C ALA A 536 2.21 28.37 -5.05
N ALA A 537 2.72 28.91 -3.95
CA ALA A 537 3.13 30.31 -3.81
C ALA A 537 4.52 30.61 -4.43
N GLY A 538 5.18 29.60 -5.02
CA GLY A 538 6.47 29.74 -5.70
C GLY A 538 7.69 29.40 -4.84
N ASP A 539 7.50 28.87 -3.62
CA ASP A 539 8.61 28.37 -2.81
C ASP A 539 9.37 27.25 -3.55
N ALA A 540 10.68 27.23 -3.38
CA ALA A 540 11.60 26.30 -4.01
C ALA A 540 12.71 25.86 -3.04
N ASP A 541 12.50 26.02 -1.72
CA ASP A 541 13.46 25.63 -0.69
C ASP A 541 13.93 24.17 -0.88
N PRO A 542 15.22 23.93 -1.15
CA PRO A 542 15.76 22.59 -1.30
C PRO A 542 15.48 21.68 -0.11
N ALA A 543 15.47 22.20 1.12
CA ALA A 543 15.21 21.42 2.31
C ALA A 543 13.75 20.92 2.36
N LEU A 544 12.80 21.69 1.85
CA LEU A 544 11.40 21.27 1.74
C LEU A 544 11.24 20.17 0.69
N LEU A 545 11.96 20.29 -0.44
CA LEU A 545 11.93 19.28 -1.49
C LEU A 545 12.58 17.97 -1.04
N VAL A 546 13.68 18.02 -0.28
CA VAL A 546 14.27 16.85 0.39
C VAL A 546 13.20 16.15 1.24
N ALA A 547 12.51 16.90 2.09
CA ALA A 547 11.47 16.35 2.97
C ALA A 547 10.33 15.67 2.20
N LEU A 548 9.91 16.25 1.07
CA LEU A 548 8.84 15.69 0.23
C LEU A 548 9.29 14.46 -0.57
N VAL A 549 10.52 14.45 -1.08
CA VAL A 549 11.11 13.30 -1.82
C VAL A 549 11.29 12.10 -0.89
N SER A 550 11.70 12.34 0.36
CA SER A 550 11.88 11.32 1.39
C SER A 550 10.60 10.93 2.11
N ALA A 551 9.45 11.55 1.79
CA ALA A 551 8.21 11.28 2.48
C ALA A 551 7.68 9.87 2.20
N GLY A 552 7.19 9.20 3.24
CA GLY A 552 6.69 7.82 3.15
C GLY A 552 5.41 7.64 2.31
N PHE A 553 4.74 8.72 1.89
CA PHE A 553 3.46 8.64 1.17
C PHE A 553 3.54 9.24 -0.25
N PRO A 554 2.93 8.60 -1.26
CA PRO A 554 3.12 8.96 -2.68
C PRO A 554 2.66 10.37 -3.09
N GLU A 555 1.70 10.97 -2.39
CA GLU A 555 1.20 12.31 -2.71
C GLU A 555 2.29 13.39 -2.53
N ALA A 556 3.08 13.31 -1.46
CA ALA A 556 4.20 14.23 -1.23
C ALA A 556 5.29 14.11 -2.30
N ARG A 557 5.64 12.87 -2.67
CA ARG A 557 6.65 12.61 -3.69
C ARG A 557 6.21 13.07 -5.07
N ARG A 558 4.93 12.87 -5.42
CA ARG A 558 4.34 13.40 -6.66
C ARG A 558 4.35 14.93 -6.69
N LEU A 559 4.07 15.58 -5.56
CA LEU A 559 4.12 17.03 -5.44
C LEU A 559 5.55 17.56 -5.68
N ALA A 560 6.56 16.94 -5.06
CA ALA A 560 7.97 17.29 -5.31
C ALA A 560 8.37 17.02 -6.76
N ALA A 561 8.02 15.85 -7.31
CA ALA A 561 8.33 15.49 -8.69
C ALA A 561 7.68 16.46 -9.70
N ALA A 562 6.45 16.92 -9.46
CA ALA A 562 5.79 17.91 -10.30
C ALA A 562 6.52 19.27 -10.25
N ARG A 563 6.94 19.72 -9.05
CA ARG A 563 7.69 20.96 -8.89
C ARG A 563 9.08 20.92 -9.53
N ILE A 564 9.77 19.79 -9.42
CA ILE A 564 11.08 19.52 -10.06
C ILE A 564 10.91 19.40 -11.59
N ALA A 565 9.85 18.76 -12.07
CA ALA A 565 9.60 18.65 -13.51
C ALA A 565 9.38 20.02 -14.17
N ALA A 566 8.78 20.98 -13.44
CA ALA A 566 8.57 22.35 -13.90
C ALA A 566 9.86 23.19 -13.96
N ASP A 567 10.90 22.82 -13.20
CA ASP A 567 12.20 23.50 -13.19
C ASP A 567 13.34 22.48 -13.23
N ALA A 568 13.84 22.25 -14.43
CA ALA A 568 14.85 21.23 -14.73
C ALA A 568 16.16 21.37 -13.95
N ALA A 569 16.50 22.59 -13.49
CA ALA A 569 17.73 22.86 -12.76
C ALA A 569 17.58 22.62 -11.25
N LEU A 570 16.35 22.60 -10.75
CA LEU A 570 16.03 22.50 -9.33
C LEU A 570 16.62 21.29 -8.59
N PRO A 571 16.58 20.03 -9.10
CA PRO A 571 17.11 18.89 -8.36
C PRO A 571 18.64 18.98 -8.20
N TRP A 572 19.29 19.80 -9.03
CA TRP A 572 20.73 20.02 -9.06
C TRP A 572 21.11 21.43 -8.57
N SER A 573 20.20 22.11 -7.88
CA SER A 573 20.44 23.44 -7.31
C SER A 573 21.19 23.40 -5.97
N ASP A 574 21.07 22.28 -5.25
CA ASP A 574 21.65 22.01 -3.95
C ASP A 574 22.12 20.55 -3.85
N ALA A 575 23.24 20.32 -3.15
CA ALA A 575 23.85 18.99 -3.06
C ALA A 575 23.04 18.02 -2.19
N ASP A 576 22.35 18.51 -1.16
CA ASP A 576 21.55 17.68 -0.25
C ASP A 576 20.24 17.25 -0.95
N LEU A 577 19.63 18.15 -1.72
CA LEU A 577 18.51 17.81 -2.60
C LEU A 577 18.92 16.79 -3.67
N GLY A 578 20.03 17.02 -4.37
CA GLY A 578 20.53 16.09 -5.38
C GLY A 578 20.81 14.70 -4.79
N ALA A 579 21.42 14.64 -3.61
CA ALA A 579 21.69 13.39 -2.91
C ALA A 579 20.39 12.68 -2.50
N ALA A 580 19.40 13.40 -1.97
CA ALA A 580 18.10 12.84 -1.59
C ALA A 580 17.33 12.29 -2.80
N VAL A 581 17.38 13.00 -3.93
CA VAL A 581 16.78 12.57 -5.21
C VAL A 581 17.44 11.30 -5.73
N LEU A 582 18.78 11.25 -5.74
CA LEU A 582 19.53 10.09 -6.26
C LEU A 582 19.42 8.87 -5.35
N THR A 583 19.29 9.06 -4.03
CA THR A 583 19.19 7.98 -3.04
C THR A 583 17.75 7.64 -2.62
N ALA A 584 16.75 8.20 -3.29
CA ALA A 584 15.35 7.91 -3.01
C ALA A 584 15.00 6.43 -3.28
N GLY A 585 14.47 5.74 -2.26
CA GLY A 585 14.12 4.31 -2.32
C GLY A 585 12.78 3.98 -3.00
N HIS A 586 11.98 4.99 -3.35
CA HIS A 586 10.60 4.78 -3.76
C HIS A 586 10.45 4.58 -5.28
N ASP A 587 9.76 3.50 -5.68
CA ASP A 587 9.60 3.10 -7.09
C ASP A 587 8.92 4.16 -7.97
N ASP A 588 8.00 4.96 -7.41
CA ASP A 588 7.32 6.05 -8.13
C ASP A 588 8.26 7.19 -8.54
N LEU A 589 9.49 7.21 -8.02
CA LEU A 589 10.53 8.18 -8.38
C LEU A 589 11.57 7.63 -9.35
N ASP A 590 11.58 6.34 -9.71
CA ASP A 590 12.63 5.75 -10.54
C ASP A 590 12.75 6.42 -11.92
N GLU A 591 11.66 6.48 -12.67
CA GLU A 591 11.60 7.11 -13.99
C GLU A 591 11.83 8.63 -13.95
N PRO A 592 11.17 9.40 -13.04
CA PRO A 592 11.47 10.83 -12.88
C PRO A 592 12.95 11.12 -12.62
N VAL A 593 13.58 10.39 -11.70
CA VAL A 593 14.98 10.63 -11.30
C VAL A 593 15.93 10.37 -12.47
N LEU A 594 15.75 9.27 -13.20
CA LEU A 594 16.57 8.96 -14.39
C LEU A 594 16.44 10.06 -15.45
N ARG A 595 15.23 10.55 -15.69
CA ARG A 595 14.99 11.65 -16.63
C ARG A 595 15.66 12.95 -16.22
N TRP A 596 15.65 13.28 -14.92
CA TRP A 596 16.34 14.46 -14.41
C TRP A 596 17.86 14.28 -14.49
N ALA A 597 18.37 13.08 -14.18
CA ALA A 597 19.78 12.75 -14.21
C ALA A 597 20.35 12.87 -15.63
N ALA A 598 19.63 12.42 -16.65
CA ALA A 598 20.03 12.51 -18.06
C ALA A 598 20.29 13.95 -18.57
N ARG A 599 19.85 14.99 -17.83
CA ARG A 599 20.13 16.40 -18.14
C ARG A 599 21.50 16.88 -17.65
N GLY A 600 22.18 16.07 -16.83
CA GLY A 600 23.48 16.39 -16.24
C GLY A 600 23.41 17.33 -15.05
N VAL A 601 24.54 17.45 -14.35
CA VAL A 601 24.73 18.31 -13.17
C VAL A 601 25.73 19.42 -13.50
N SER A 602 25.49 20.62 -12.95
CA SER A 602 26.42 21.74 -13.16
C SER A 602 27.78 21.49 -12.48
N PRO A 603 28.90 21.98 -13.04
CA PRO A 603 30.22 21.84 -12.43
C PRO A 603 30.35 22.46 -11.03
N LYS A 604 29.47 23.43 -10.69
CA LYS A 604 29.45 24.08 -9.37
C LYS A 604 28.97 23.14 -8.26
N ILE A 605 27.97 22.31 -8.56
CA ILE A 605 27.31 21.43 -7.58
C ILE A 605 27.90 20.02 -7.61
N ALA A 606 28.44 19.59 -8.76
CA ALA A 606 28.94 18.24 -8.97
C ALA A 606 29.93 17.74 -7.88
N PRO A 607 30.92 18.53 -7.39
CA PRO A 607 31.84 18.06 -6.35
C PRO A 607 31.15 17.79 -5.02
N ALA A 608 30.33 18.72 -4.55
CA ALA A 608 29.60 18.56 -3.29
C ALA A 608 28.62 17.38 -3.35
N LEU A 609 27.91 17.23 -4.47
CA LEU A 609 27.01 16.09 -4.69
C LEU A 609 27.76 14.75 -4.70
N ALA A 610 28.89 14.67 -5.40
CA ALA A 610 29.71 13.46 -5.42
C ALA A 610 30.22 13.09 -4.03
N THR A 611 30.70 14.06 -3.24
CA THR A 611 31.09 13.83 -1.84
C THR A 611 29.93 13.31 -0.99
N ARG A 612 28.71 13.86 -1.14
CA ARG A 612 27.52 13.36 -0.42
C ARG A 612 27.17 11.92 -0.78
N LEU A 613 27.26 11.56 -2.07
CA LEU A 613 27.00 10.18 -2.52
C LEU A 613 28.05 9.20 -2.00
N VAL A 614 29.34 9.57 -2.05
CA VAL A 614 30.42 8.75 -1.47
C VAL A 614 30.17 8.54 0.02
N GLY A 615 29.88 9.61 0.77
CA GLY A 615 29.55 9.50 2.19
C GLY A 615 28.30 8.66 2.47
N TRP A 616 27.30 8.70 1.59
CA TRP A 616 26.13 7.82 1.68
C TRP A 616 26.50 6.35 1.53
N PHE A 617 27.34 5.99 0.56
CA PHE A 617 27.83 4.63 0.38
C PHE A 617 28.71 4.16 1.55
N GLU A 618 29.61 5.02 2.05
CA GLU A 618 30.49 4.71 3.18
C GLU A 618 29.72 4.50 4.50
N ALA A 619 28.54 5.12 4.64
CA ALA A 619 27.68 4.98 5.82
C ALA A 619 26.85 3.69 5.82
N LEU A 620 26.80 2.94 4.71
CA LEU A 620 26.06 1.68 4.63
C LEU A 620 26.73 0.59 5.47
N THR A 621 25.92 -0.35 5.97
CA THR A 621 26.43 -1.44 6.80
C THR A 621 27.26 -2.45 6.01
N PRO A 622 28.21 -3.15 6.64
CA PRO A 622 28.99 -4.23 6.02
C PRO A 622 28.17 -5.34 5.36
N THR A 623 26.97 -5.58 5.88
CA THR A 623 25.98 -6.54 5.39
C THR A 623 24.69 -5.81 5.05
N LEU A 624 24.22 -5.94 3.82
CA LEU A 624 23.02 -5.27 3.32
C LEU A 624 21.85 -6.26 3.23
N ASP A 625 20.63 -5.78 3.44
CA ASP A 625 19.42 -6.52 3.08
C ASP A 625 19.10 -6.37 1.58
N SER A 626 18.18 -7.19 1.08
CA SER A 626 17.84 -7.22 -0.35
C SER A 626 17.23 -5.91 -0.86
N GLU A 627 16.54 -5.16 0.00
CA GLU A 627 15.94 -3.86 -0.35
C GLU A 627 17.03 -2.78 -0.51
N THR A 628 17.99 -2.75 0.41
CA THR A 628 19.13 -1.83 0.36
C THR A 628 20.05 -2.15 -0.81
N GLU A 629 20.29 -3.43 -1.12
CA GLU A 629 21.03 -3.81 -2.32
C GLU A 629 20.33 -3.35 -3.61
N ALA A 630 19.00 -3.48 -3.68
CA ALA A 630 18.22 -2.98 -4.82
C ALA A 630 18.32 -1.45 -4.93
N LEU A 631 18.28 -0.73 -3.80
CA LEU A 631 18.49 0.71 -3.77
C LEU A 631 19.88 1.09 -4.29
N VAL A 632 20.94 0.41 -3.84
CA VAL A 632 22.31 0.66 -4.33
C VAL A 632 22.39 0.48 -5.85
N ARG A 633 21.77 -0.55 -6.43
CA ARG A 633 21.72 -0.73 -7.89
C ARG A 633 20.99 0.42 -8.59
N LYS A 634 19.88 0.89 -8.04
CA LYS A 634 19.16 2.08 -8.56
C LYS A 634 20.05 3.32 -8.51
N VAL A 635 20.73 3.57 -7.39
CA VAL A 635 21.65 4.72 -7.24
C VAL A 635 22.76 4.65 -8.29
N ARG A 636 23.40 3.50 -8.48
CA ARG A 636 24.45 3.30 -9.50
C ARG A 636 23.95 3.63 -10.91
N ALA A 637 22.76 3.17 -11.29
CA ALA A 637 22.16 3.50 -12.58
C ALA A 637 21.88 5.01 -12.74
N ARG A 638 21.40 5.66 -11.66
CA ARG A 638 21.15 7.11 -11.64
C ARG A 638 22.45 7.92 -11.73
N MET A 639 23.53 7.46 -11.09
CA MET A 639 24.87 8.05 -11.23
C MET A 639 25.38 7.96 -12.68
N ALA A 640 25.22 6.80 -13.31
CA ALA A 640 25.62 6.61 -14.70
C ALA A 640 24.83 7.53 -15.66
N ALA A 641 23.53 7.72 -15.39
CA ALA A 641 22.69 8.67 -16.14
C ALA A 641 23.08 10.14 -15.91
N LEU A 642 23.61 10.48 -14.72
CA LEU A 642 24.01 11.85 -14.37
C LEU A 642 25.37 12.25 -14.95
N TRP A 643 26.34 11.33 -14.98
CA TRP A 643 27.72 11.57 -15.44
C TRP A 643 28.07 10.81 -16.72
N THR A 644 27.23 10.92 -17.75
CA THR A 644 27.41 10.23 -19.04
C THR A 644 28.73 10.54 -19.74
N SER A 645 29.31 11.73 -19.52
CA SER A 645 30.58 12.17 -20.10
C SER A 645 31.81 11.77 -19.28
N ALA A 646 31.65 10.92 -18.26
CA ALA A 646 32.71 10.50 -17.35
C ALA A 646 33.45 11.68 -16.67
N THR A 647 32.68 12.62 -16.13
CA THR A 647 33.17 13.85 -15.47
C THR A 647 32.80 13.91 -13.99
N MET A 648 32.52 12.78 -13.34
CA MET A 648 32.20 12.74 -11.91
C MET A 648 33.40 13.23 -11.10
N PRO A 649 33.31 14.35 -10.36
CA PRO A 649 34.40 14.80 -9.52
C PRO A 649 34.58 13.79 -8.38
N LEU A 650 35.74 13.15 -8.32
CA LEU A 650 36.02 12.13 -7.32
C LEU A 650 37.24 12.55 -6.48
N GLU A 651 37.06 12.57 -5.16
CA GLU A 651 38.15 12.82 -4.22
C GLU A 651 39.21 11.71 -4.31
N THR A 652 40.48 12.08 -4.18
CA THR A 652 41.60 11.13 -4.14
C THR A 652 41.36 10.06 -3.06
N GLY A 653 41.45 8.78 -3.44
CA GLY A 653 41.26 7.65 -2.54
C GLY A 653 39.79 7.27 -2.28
N ALA A 654 38.79 8.04 -2.72
CA ALA A 654 37.37 7.69 -2.49
C ALA A 654 36.99 6.37 -3.18
N ALA A 655 37.40 6.15 -4.43
CA ALA A 655 37.18 4.87 -5.11
C ALA A 655 37.83 3.70 -4.35
N GLU A 656 39.04 3.88 -3.83
CA GLU A 656 39.77 2.83 -3.09
C GLU A 656 39.05 2.46 -1.79
N ARG A 657 38.53 3.45 -1.05
CA ARG A 657 37.72 3.22 0.16
C ARG A 657 36.45 2.45 -0.16
N LEU A 658 35.73 2.82 -1.21
CA LEU A 658 34.52 2.12 -1.64
C LEU A 658 34.82 0.69 -2.14
N MET A 659 35.91 0.50 -2.89
CA MET A 659 36.35 -0.82 -3.37
C MET A 659 36.90 -1.72 -2.25
N ALA A 660 37.27 -1.16 -1.10
CA ALA A 660 37.70 -1.90 0.08
C ALA A 660 36.53 -2.26 1.02
N HIS A 661 35.31 -1.79 0.73
CA HIS A 661 34.13 -2.08 1.53
C HIS A 661 33.77 -3.58 1.50
N SER A 662 33.21 -4.11 2.58
CA SER A 662 32.87 -5.54 2.66
C SER A 662 31.62 -5.93 1.87
N ALA A 663 30.68 -4.99 1.69
CA ALA A 663 29.46 -5.22 0.92
C ALA A 663 29.75 -5.14 -0.60
N PRO A 664 29.51 -6.20 -1.39
CA PRO A 664 29.82 -6.22 -2.82
C PRO A 664 29.10 -5.15 -3.64
N ALA A 665 27.87 -4.78 -3.28
CA ALA A 665 27.13 -3.73 -3.97
C ALA A 665 27.82 -2.35 -3.85
N VAL A 666 28.47 -2.08 -2.71
CA VAL A 666 29.26 -0.85 -2.48
C VAL A 666 30.58 -0.91 -3.25
N VAL A 667 31.23 -2.07 -3.30
CA VAL A 667 32.43 -2.29 -4.13
C VAL A 667 32.12 -1.99 -5.60
N ALA A 668 30.99 -2.50 -6.11
CA ALA A 668 30.55 -2.22 -7.48
C ALA A 668 30.29 -0.73 -7.72
N ALA A 669 29.70 -0.02 -6.75
CA ALA A 669 29.54 1.44 -6.82
C ALA A 669 30.88 2.18 -6.83
N GLY A 670 31.89 1.69 -6.11
CA GLY A 670 33.26 2.24 -6.14
C GLY A 670 33.92 2.09 -7.50
N VAL A 671 33.74 0.94 -8.16
CA VAL A 671 34.23 0.70 -9.53
C VAL A 671 33.51 1.61 -10.54
N ASP A 672 32.19 1.75 -10.43
CA ASP A 672 31.41 2.65 -11.28
C ASP A 672 31.82 4.11 -11.07
N ALA A 673 32.03 4.55 -9.83
CA ALA A 673 32.49 5.91 -9.53
C ALA A 673 33.88 6.19 -10.14
N LEU A 674 34.79 5.21 -10.12
CA LEU A 674 36.09 5.31 -10.79
C LEU A 674 35.93 5.41 -12.31
N ALA A 675 35.01 4.63 -12.91
CA ALA A 675 34.73 4.70 -14.34
C ALA A 675 34.10 6.05 -14.73
N LEU A 676 33.17 6.55 -13.93
CA LEU A 676 32.45 7.81 -14.14
C LEU A 676 33.31 9.04 -13.86
N SER A 677 34.45 8.92 -13.17
CA SER A 677 35.39 10.04 -12.97
C SER A 677 36.30 10.30 -14.16
N GLY A 678 36.29 9.40 -15.15
CA GLY A 678 37.18 9.48 -16.30
C GLY A 678 38.61 9.00 -16.02
N ALA A 679 38.85 8.36 -14.87
CA ALA A 679 40.14 7.79 -14.52
C ALA A 679 40.64 6.82 -15.61
N ASN A 680 41.96 6.82 -15.83
CA ASN A 680 42.59 5.92 -16.78
C ASN A 680 42.51 4.47 -16.24
N PRO A 681 41.77 3.55 -16.89
CA PRO A 681 41.67 2.17 -16.44
C PRO A 681 43.02 1.44 -16.42
N ALA A 682 44.00 1.90 -17.21
CA ALA A 682 45.36 1.33 -17.20
C ALA A 682 46.14 1.64 -15.91
N ALA A 683 45.67 2.55 -15.06
CA ALA A 683 46.27 2.83 -13.76
C ALA A 683 45.83 1.81 -12.68
N VAL A 684 44.81 0.99 -12.95
CA VAL A 684 44.37 -0.08 -12.05
C VAL A 684 45.36 -1.24 -12.12
N THR A 685 45.87 -1.68 -10.97
CA THR A 685 46.88 -2.75 -10.91
C THR A 685 46.27 -4.12 -11.23
N ASN A 686 47.09 -5.05 -11.73
CA ASN A 686 46.64 -6.41 -12.08
C ASN A 686 46.00 -7.15 -10.90
N ASP A 687 46.52 -6.98 -9.67
CA ASP A 687 45.96 -7.60 -8.47
C ASP A 687 44.53 -7.11 -8.17
N VAL A 688 44.23 -5.85 -8.51
CA VAL A 688 42.87 -5.30 -8.38
C VAL A 688 41.96 -5.88 -9.46
N TRP A 689 42.43 -5.98 -10.71
CA TRP A 689 41.66 -6.60 -11.79
C TRP A 689 41.28 -8.05 -11.51
N VAL A 690 42.25 -8.86 -11.06
CA VAL A 690 42.02 -10.27 -10.71
C VAL A 690 40.98 -10.38 -9.60
N ARG A 691 41.03 -9.52 -8.59
CA ARG A 691 40.07 -9.50 -7.49
C ARG A 691 38.67 -9.10 -7.93
N LEU A 692 38.55 -8.06 -8.77
CA LEU A 692 37.26 -7.54 -9.24
C LEU A 692 36.57 -8.51 -10.21
N LEU A 693 37.29 -9.00 -11.21
CA LEU A 693 36.76 -9.95 -12.20
C LEU A 693 36.55 -11.35 -11.61
N GLY A 694 37.37 -11.75 -10.62
CA GLY A 694 37.22 -12.99 -9.87
C GLY A 694 36.23 -12.92 -8.70
N SER A 695 35.55 -11.78 -8.49
CA SER A 695 34.57 -11.62 -7.41
C SER A 695 33.40 -12.60 -7.56
N PRO A 696 32.88 -13.20 -6.47
CA PRO A 696 31.68 -14.03 -6.53
C PRO A 696 30.41 -13.22 -6.81
N SER A 697 30.48 -11.88 -6.77
CA SER A 697 29.34 -11.00 -6.99
C SER A 697 29.22 -10.56 -8.45
N PRO A 698 28.12 -10.91 -9.15
CA PRO A 698 27.87 -10.45 -10.51
C PRO A 698 27.82 -8.93 -10.65
N ASP A 699 27.37 -8.21 -9.61
CA ASP A 699 27.33 -6.74 -9.60
C ASP A 699 28.74 -6.13 -9.70
N VAL A 700 29.70 -6.69 -8.95
CA VAL A 700 31.11 -6.26 -8.97
C VAL A 700 31.75 -6.60 -10.31
N GLN A 701 31.54 -7.83 -10.80
CA GLN A 701 32.06 -8.27 -12.10
C GLN A 701 31.51 -7.41 -13.25
N THR A 702 30.22 -7.06 -13.21
CA THR A 702 29.58 -6.19 -14.21
C THR A 702 30.17 -4.78 -14.20
N ALA A 703 30.34 -4.18 -13.01
CA ALA A 703 31.00 -2.88 -12.87
C ALA A 703 32.45 -2.93 -13.38
N ALA A 704 33.17 -4.00 -13.03
CA ALA A 704 34.54 -4.22 -13.47
C ALA A 704 34.63 -4.34 -14.99
N LEU A 705 33.75 -5.09 -15.65
CA LEU A 705 33.70 -5.17 -17.11
C LEU A 705 33.39 -3.81 -17.76
N GLY A 706 32.54 -2.99 -17.14
CA GLY A 706 32.29 -1.62 -17.59
C GLY A 706 33.54 -0.74 -17.57
N LEU A 707 34.32 -0.78 -16.48
CA LEU A 707 35.60 -0.08 -16.40
C LEU A 707 36.64 -0.70 -17.36
N PHE A 708 36.67 -2.03 -17.47
CA PHE A 708 37.56 -2.78 -18.35
C PHE A 708 37.35 -2.42 -19.82
N GLY A 709 36.10 -2.16 -20.20
CA GLY A 709 35.74 -1.68 -21.53
C GLY A 709 36.33 -0.33 -21.94
N ARG A 710 36.89 0.44 -21.00
CA ARG A 710 37.57 1.69 -21.31
C ARG A 710 39.04 1.51 -21.72
N LEU A 711 39.57 0.28 -21.63
CA LEU A 711 40.91 -0.05 -22.14
C LEU A 711 40.96 0.13 -23.66
N GLY A 712 42.13 0.52 -24.18
CA GLY A 712 42.40 0.51 -25.62
C GLY A 712 42.36 -0.90 -26.19
N ASP A 713 42.09 -1.03 -27.49
CA ASP A 713 41.89 -2.33 -28.15
C ASP A 713 43.10 -3.28 -28.01
N ASP A 714 44.33 -2.74 -27.99
CA ASP A 714 45.56 -3.54 -27.81
C ASP A 714 45.63 -4.20 -26.43
N ALA A 715 45.29 -3.45 -25.38
CA ALA A 715 45.26 -3.96 -24.01
C ALA A 715 44.09 -4.94 -23.83
N LEU A 716 42.93 -4.65 -24.42
CA LEU A 716 41.76 -5.53 -24.37
C LEU A 716 42.03 -6.88 -25.06
N ALA A 717 42.76 -6.88 -26.18
CA ALA A 717 43.11 -8.10 -26.92
C ALA A 717 43.93 -9.10 -26.09
N GLY A 718 44.79 -8.61 -25.19
CA GLY A 718 45.54 -9.46 -24.25
C GLY A 718 44.66 -10.25 -23.27
N HIS A 719 43.36 -9.94 -23.18
CA HIS A 719 42.41 -10.57 -22.27
C HIS A 719 41.19 -11.17 -23.01
N ALA A 720 41.31 -11.43 -24.31
CA ALA A 720 40.19 -11.87 -25.15
C ALA A 720 39.48 -13.14 -24.63
N GLU A 721 40.23 -14.14 -24.15
CA GLU A 721 39.64 -15.38 -23.62
C GLU A 721 38.72 -15.13 -22.40
N LEU A 722 39.15 -14.24 -21.49
CA LEU A 722 38.39 -13.90 -20.30
C LEU A 722 37.11 -13.14 -20.65
N VAL A 723 37.19 -12.18 -21.57
CA VAL A 723 36.03 -11.39 -22.03
C VAL A 723 35.00 -12.29 -22.72
N VAL A 724 35.45 -13.22 -23.57
CA VAL A 724 34.56 -14.19 -24.23
C VAL A 724 33.90 -15.13 -23.22
N ALA A 725 34.63 -15.59 -22.18
CA ALA A 725 34.05 -16.41 -21.13
C ALA A 725 32.86 -15.73 -20.43
N PHE A 726 32.97 -14.43 -20.12
CA PHE A 726 31.87 -13.65 -19.54
C PHE A 726 30.66 -13.52 -20.47
N ALA A 727 30.88 -13.44 -21.78
CA ALA A 727 29.80 -13.35 -22.78
C ALA A 727 28.95 -14.63 -22.89
N THR A 728 29.44 -15.75 -22.32
CA THR A 728 28.71 -17.03 -22.21
C THR A 728 28.40 -17.45 -20.77
N ALA A 729 28.63 -16.56 -19.79
CA ALA A 729 28.42 -16.86 -18.38
C ALA A 729 26.94 -17.13 -18.06
N ALA A 730 26.68 -17.78 -16.92
CA ALA A 730 25.33 -18.06 -16.43
C ALA A 730 24.54 -16.80 -16.04
N SER A 731 25.21 -15.67 -15.78
CA SER A 731 24.53 -14.40 -15.46
C SER A 731 24.25 -13.58 -16.72
N SER A 732 22.97 -13.22 -16.93
CA SER A 732 22.56 -12.35 -18.05
C SER A 732 23.21 -10.96 -17.99
N ASP A 733 23.41 -10.39 -16.80
CA ASP A 733 24.07 -9.08 -16.65
C ASP A 733 25.52 -9.11 -17.13
N LEU A 734 26.24 -10.19 -16.81
CA LEU A 734 27.62 -10.37 -17.27
C LEU A 734 27.69 -10.55 -18.78
N ARG A 735 26.76 -11.33 -19.36
CA ARG A 735 26.69 -11.50 -20.82
C ARG A 735 26.47 -10.17 -21.53
N ARG A 736 25.51 -9.37 -21.04
CA ARG A 736 25.21 -8.04 -21.59
C ARG A 736 26.39 -7.07 -21.44
N ALA A 737 27.07 -7.08 -20.30
CA ALA A 737 28.24 -6.24 -20.07
C ALA A 737 29.46 -6.62 -20.94
N ALA A 738 29.68 -7.91 -21.17
CA ALA A 738 30.78 -8.40 -21.99
C ALA A 738 30.54 -8.22 -23.50
N ARG A 739 29.28 -8.21 -23.95
CA ARG A 739 28.89 -8.14 -25.36
C ARG A 739 29.59 -7.06 -26.20
N PRO A 740 29.58 -5.76 -25.81
CA PRO A 740 30.27 -4.72 -26.58
C PRO A 740 31.80 -4.92 -26.64
N LEU A 741 32.38 -5.61 -25.65
CA LEU A 741 33.81 -5.90 -25.61
C LEU A 741 34.17 -7.02 -26.59
N VAL A 742 33.34 -8.07 -26.62
CA VAL A 742 33.49 -9.15 -27.60
C VAL A 742 33.31 -8.63 -29.02
N ALA A 743 32.37 -7.71 -29.27
CA ALA A 743 32.20 -7.10 -30.59
C ALA A 743 33.45 -6.34 -31.05
N ARG A 744 34.10 -5.57 -30.16
CA ARG A 744 35.38 -4.89 -30.44
C ARG A 744 36.51 -5.88 -30.76
N LEU A 745 36.60 -6.96 -29.99
CA LEU A 745 37.62 -8.00 -30.20
C LEU A 745 37.41 -8.74 -31.53
N ALA A 746 36.17 -9.14 -31.82
CA ALA A 746 35.81 -9.85 -33.04
C ALA A 746 36.01 -8.99 -34.30
N ALA A 747 35.74 -7.68 -34.23
CA ALA A 747 36.01 -6.75 -35.33
C ALA A 747 37.52 -6.65 -35.68
N ARG A 748 38.40 -6.93 -34.72
CA ARG A 748 39.85 -6.85 -34.87
C ARG A 748 40.50 -8.18 -35.26
N ASP A 749 39.92 -9.29 -34.83
CA ASP A 749 40.41 -10.65 -35.12
C ASP A 749 39.35 -11.49 -35.85
N PRO A 750 39.42 -11.59 -37.20
CA PRO A 750 38.49 -12.40 -37.98
C PRO A 750 38.50 -13.89 -37.62
N ALA A 751 39.63 -14.43 -37.17
CA ALA A 751 39.72 -15.84 -36.78
C ALA A 751 38.98 -16.09 -35.46
N LEU A 752 39.05 -15.13 -34.53
CA LEU A 752 38.21 -15.13 -33.33
C LEU A 752 36.72 -15.03 -33.68
N ALA A 753 36.34 -14.15 -34.61
CA ALA A 753 34.95 -13.99 -35.03
C ALA A 753 34.36 -15.28 -35.63
N GLU A 754 35.09 -15.97 -36.50
CA GLU A 754 34.64 -17.24 -37.11
C GLU A 754 34.47 -18.34 -36.06
N ARG A 755 35.45 -18.48 -35.15
CA ARG A 755 35.39 -19.46 -34.05
C ARG A 755 34.21 -19.17 -33.12
N LEU A 756 34.05 -17.91 -32.72
CA LEU A 756 32.98 -17.47 -31.82
C LEU A 756 31.61 -17.73 -32.43
N ALA A 757 31.40 -17.41 -33.71
CA ALA A 757 30.12 -17.64 -34.38
C ALA A 757 29.72 -19.12 -34.33
N ARG A 758 30.68 -20.02 -34.60
CA ARG A 758 30.46 -21.47 -34.56
C ARG A 758 30.08 -21.94 -33.15
N GLU A 759 30.86 -21.57 -32.15
CA GLU A 759 30.64 -21.97 -30.76
C GLU A 759 29.30 -21.45 -30.21
N LEU A 760 28.94 -20.20 -30.52
CA LEU A 760 27.69 -19.58 -30.08
C LEU A 760 26.47 -20.15 -30.82
N MET A 761 26.58 -20.45 -32.13
CA MET A 761 25.50 -21.12 -32.85
C MET A 761 25.25 -22.53 -32.29
N ASP A 762 26.32 -23.29 -32.01
CA ASP A 762 26.21 -24.61 -31.40
C ASP A 762 25.58 -24.57 -30.00
N SER A 763 25.83 -23.50 -29.23
CA SER A 763 25.25 -23.35 -27.89
C SER A 763 23.73 -23.15 -27.92
N LEU A 764 23.17 -22.53 -28.96
CA LEU A 764 21.72 -22.32 -29.13
C LEU A 764 20.92 -23.62 -29.32
N PHE A 765 21.57 -24.74 -29.62
CA PHE A 765 20.97 -26.06 -29.70
C PHE A 765 21.02 -26.84 -28.37
N ARG A 766 21.73 -26.32 -27.37
CA ARG A 766 21.89 -26.96 -26.05
C ARG A 766 20.87 -26.38 -25.06
N THR A 767 20.75 -27.03 -23.89
CA THR A 767 19.95 -26.50 -22.79
C THR A 767 20.53 -25.18 -22.30
N ALA A 768 19.71 -24.13 -22.34
CA ALA A 768 20.12 -22.80 -21.92
C ALA A 768 20.32 -22.74 -20.38
N PRO A 769 21.31 -21.99 -19.88
CA PRO A 769 21.53 -21.79 -18.44
C PRO A 769 20.42 -20.96 -17.79
N ASP A 770 19.77 -20.07 -18.54
CA ASP A 770 18.62 -19.27 -18.11
C ASP A 770 17.74 -18.89 -19.32
N ASP A 771 16.56 -18.32 -19.06
CA ASP A 771 15.57 -17.96 -20.09
C ASP A 771 16.02 -16.81 -21.00
N ALA A 772 16.94 -15.94 -20.55
CA ALA A 772 17.45 -14.80 -21.31
C ALA A 772 18.62 -15.18 -22.24
N TYR A 773 19.31 -16.28 -21.95
CA TYR A 773 20.51 -16.72 -22.66
C TYR A 773 20.34 -16.79 -24.18
N PRO A 774 19.25 -17.36 -24.74
CA PRO A 774 19.09 -17.39 -26.20
C PRO A 774 19.04 -16.00 -26.83
N ALA A 775 18.35 -15.05 -26.19
CA ALA A 775 18.25 -13.68 -26.69
C ALA A 775 19.59 -12.94 -26.58
N ASP A 776 20.31 -13.11 -25.47
CA ASP A 776 21.63 -12.52 -25.27
C ASP A 776 22.66 -13.04 -26.28
N VAL A 777 22.66 -14.35 -26.55
CA VAL A 777 23.56 -14.98 -27.52
C VAL A 777 23.23 -14.56 -28.96
N VAL A 778 21.94 -14.49 -29.33
CA VAL A 778 21.54 -14.00 -30.66
C VAL A 778 21.93 -12.53 -30.85
N ALA A 779 21.77 -11.68 -29.83
CA ALA A 779 22.24 -10.30 -29.88
C ALA A 779 23.77 -10.21 -30.04
N LEU A 780 24.52 -11.01 -29.27
CA LEU A 780 25.97 -11.08 -29.37
C LEU A 780 26.43 -11.54 -30.76
N LEU A 781 25.83 -12.60 -31.30
CA LEU A 781 26.08 -13.09 -32.64
C LEU A 781 25.90 -11.96 -33.68
N ARG A 782 24.78 -11.24 -33.63
CA ARG A 782 24.46 -10.16 -34.58
C ARG A 782 25.38 -8.95 -34.47
N GLU A 783 25.83 -8.61 -33.26
CA GLU A 783 26.73 -7.48 -33.02
C GLU A 783 28.19 -7.83 -33.32
N ALA A 784 28.67 -9.00 -32.88
CA ALA A 784 30.08 -9.37 -32.95
C ALA A 784 30.46 -10.14 -34.23
N THR A 785 29.53 -10.86 -34.85
CA THR A 785 29.78 -11.74 -36.01
C THR A 785 28.79 -11.55 -37.17
N PRO A 786 28.44 -10.31 -37.57
CA PRO A 786 27.43 -10.08 -38.59
C PRO A 786 27.78 -10.71 -39.95
N GLY A 787 29.08 -10.77 -40.30
CA GLY A 787 29.56 -11.40 -41.53
C GLY A 787 29.34 -12.92 -41.57
N GLU A 788 29.48 -13.62 -40.44
CA GLU A 788 29.24 -15.07 -40.38
C GLU A 788 27.77 -15.40 -40.53
N ILE A 789 26.92 -14.61 -39.88
CA ILE A 789 25.46 -14.79 -39.94
C ILE A 789 24.94 -14.50 -41.34
N ALA A 790 25.45 -13.45 -41.99
CA ALA A 790 25.08 -13.12 -43.37
C ALA A 790 25.43 -14.26 -44.34
N ARG A 791 26.46 -15.07 -44.06
CA ARG A 791 26.89 -16.21 -44.88
C ARG A 791 26.07 -17.49 -44.72
N LEU A 792 25.13 -17.56 -43.78
CA LEU A 792 24.27 -18.73 -43.61
C LEU A 792 23.47 -19.02 -44.89
N ASP A 793 23.59 -20.25 -45.40
CA ASP A 793 22.82 -20.70 -46.55
C ASP A 793 21.33 -20.92 -46.20
N ALA A 794 20.47 -20.96 -47.22
CA ALA A 794 19.02 -21.11 -47.04
C ALA A 794 18.63 -22.43 -46.36
N GLY A 795 19.39 -23.52 -46.56
CA GLY A 795 19.16 -24.81 -45.93
C GLY A 795 19.50 -24.78 -44.43
N THR A 796 20.58 -24.10 -44.05
CA THR A 796 20.96 -23.87 -42.66
C THR A 796 19.96 -22.99 -41.94
N LEU A 797 19.51 -21.91 -42.58
CA LEU A 797 18.47 -21.05 -42.01
C LEU A 797 17.12 -21.78 -41.87
N TRP A 798 16.77 -22.62 -42.84
CA TRP A 798 15.59 -23.49 -42.74
C TRP A 798 15.68 -24.45 -41.54
N ARG A 799 16.85 -25.07 -41.31
CA ARG A 799 17.08 -25.93 -40.14
C ARG A 799 16.94 -25.18 -38.82
N LEU A 800 17.38 -23.92 -38.75
CA LEU A 800 17.22 -23.06 -37.58
C LEU A 800 15.73 -22.76 -37.31
N LEU A 801 14.97 -22.37 -38.34
CA LEU A 801 13.53 -22.10 -38.24
C LEU A 801 12.71 -23.34 -37.85
N GLN A 802 13.15 -24.54 -38.24
CA GLN A 802 12.46 -25.81 -37.92
C GLN A 802 13.01 -26.51 -36.66
N ALA A 803 14.03 -25.94 -36.01
CA ALA A 803 14.64 -26.55 -34.84
C ALA A 803 13.63 -26.67 -33.70
N ARG A 804 13.79 -27.69 -32.83
CA ARG A 804 13.02 -27.77 -31.56
C ARG A 804 13.58 -26.84 -30.48
N ALA A 805 14.84 -26.45 -30.60
CA ALA A 805 15.50 -25.56 -29.65
C ALA A 805 15.04 -24.11 -29.87
N LYS A 806 14.47 -23.48 -28.83
CA LYS A 806 13.95 -22.11 -28.90
C LYS A 806 15.01 -21.09 -29.33
N GLY A 807 16.27 -21.27 -28.91
CA GLY A 807 17.35 -20.36 -29.29
C GLY A 807 17.72 -20.42 -30.77
N ALA A 808 17.77 -21.63 -31.34
CA ALA A 808 17.96 -21.82 -32.78
C ALA A 808 16.80 -21.21 -33.60
N GLN A 809 15.55 -21.39 -33.14
CA GLN A 809 14.39 -20.73 -33.75
C GLN A 809 14.49 -19.21 -33.70
N LEU A 810 14.91 -18.65 -32.56
CA LEU A 810 15.07 -17.21 -32.38
C LEU A 810 16.13 -16.62 -33.33
N LEU A 811 17.27 -17.30 -33.49
CA LEU A 811 18.29 -16.91 -34.46
C LEU A 811 17.70 -16.94 -35.89
N GLY A 812 17.04 -18.03 -36.25
CA GLY A 812 16.40 -18.18 -37.56
C GLY A 812 15.36 -17.09 -37.83
N ALA A 813 14.50 -16.78 -36.85
CA ALA A 813 13.50 -15.73 -36.93
C ALA A 813 14.13 -14.34 -37.07
N SER A 814 15.21 -14.07 -36.34
CA SER A 814 15.91 -12.78 -36.40
C SER A 814 16.58 -12.50 -37.75
N GLU A 815 16.97 -13.56 -38.48
CA GLU A 815 17.71 -13.45 -39.74
C GLU A 815 16.85 -13.67 -40.99
N LEU A 816 15.66 -14.26 -40.84
CA LEU A 816 14.70 -14.46 -41.94
C LEU A 816 14.35 -13.16 -42.70
N PRO A 817 14.11 -12.00 -42.04
CA PRO A 817 13.83 -10.74 -42.73
C PRO A 817 14.96 -10.27 -43.65
N ASN A 818 16.20 -10.71 -43.41
CA ASN A 818 17.37 -10.33 -44.19
C ASN A 818 17.56 -11.22 -45.43
N ARG A 819 16.65 -12.16 -45.72
CA ARG A 819 16.74 -13.08 -46.86
C ARG A 819 15.71 -12.77 -47.94
N PRO A 820 16.07 -12.97 -49.22
CA PRO A 820 15.11 -12.84 -50.30
C PRO A 820 14.05 -13.94 -50.21
N VAL A 821 12.78 -13.58 -50.47
CA VAL A 821 11.64 -14.52 -50.47
C VAL A 821 11.85 -15.67 -51.47
N ALA A 822 12.59 -15.44 -52.56
CA ALA A 822 12.93 -16.46 -53.54
C ALA A 822 13.85 -17.58 -53.00
N ALA A 823 14.50 -17.39 -51.84
CA ALA A 823 15.34 -18.42 -51.23
C ALA A 823 14.55 -19.62 -50.68
N PHE A 824 13.24 -19.48 -50.50
CA PHE A 824 12.36 -20.52 -49.98
C PHE A 824 11.28 -20.88 -51.00
N SER A 825 10.91 -22.15 -51.11
CA SER A 825 9.81 -22.58 -52.00
C SER A 825 8.44 -22.06 -51.51
N VAL A 826 7.44 -22.09 -52.39
CA VAL A 826 6.05 -21.71 -52.03
C VAL A 826 5.55 -22.55 -50.86
N ARG A 827 5.78 -23.86 -50.91
CA ARG A 827 5.47 -24.80 -49.81
C ARG A 827 6.18 -24.47 -48.50
N GLN A 828 7.47 -24.13 -48.55
CA GLN A 828 8.23 -23.74 -47.36
C GLN A 828 7.66 -22.46 -46.75
N THR A 829 7.33 -21.47 -47.58
CA THR A 829 6.74 -20.20 -47.15
C THR A 829 5.37 -20.40 -46.51
N ALA A 830 4.50 -21.22 -47.13
CA ALA A 830 3.19 -21.56 -46.56
C ALA A 830 3.33 -22.24 -45.18
N ARG A 831 4.29 -23.17 -45.02
CA ARG A 831 4.59 -23.82 -43.73
C ARG A 831 5.07 -22.84 -42.66
N LEU A 832 5.83 -21.81 -43.03
CA LEU A 832 6.28 -20.78 -42.07
C LEU A 832 5.10 -19.96 -41.50
N GLY A 833 3.96 -19.92 -42.19
CA GLY A 833 2.73 -19.36 -41.64
C GLY A 833 2.16 -20.12 -40.43
N GLY A 834 2.61 -21.35 -40.18
CA GLY A 834 2.32 -22.13 -38.97
C GLY A 834 3.35 -21.98 -37.85
N HIS A 835 4.40 -21.16 -38.04
CA HIS A 835 5.51 -21.08 -37.10
C HIS A 835 5.10 -20.42 -35.76
N PRO A 836 5.64 -20.86 -34.60
CA PRO A 836 5.30 -20.27 -33.30
C PRO A 836 5.63 -18.79 -33.15
N ASP A 837 6.73 -18.33 -33.76
CA ASP A 837 7.14 -16.93 -33.74
C ASP A 837 6.28 -16.06 -34.68
N ALA A 838 5.68 -15.00 -34.15
CA ALA A 838 4.80 -14.09 -34.88
C ALA A 838 5.52 -13.31 -35.98
N SER A 839 6.81 -12.98 -35.82
CA SER A 839 7.60 -12.27 -36.83
C SER A 839 7.82 -13.12 -38.09
N VAL A 840 8.02 -14.43 -37.91
CA VAL A 840 8.15 -15.40 -39.00
C VAL A 840 6.83 -15.55 -39.77
N ARG A 841 5.69 -15.61 -39.05
CA ARG A 841 4.37 -15.64 -39.71
C ARG A 841 4.09 -14.34 -40.47
N ALA A 842 4.45 -13.20 -39.90
CA ALA A 842 4.31 -11.91 -40.57
C ALA A 842 5.16 -11.84 -41.84
N TRP A 843 6.39 -12.34 -41.81
CA TRP A 843 7.25 -12.46 -42.99
C TRP A 843 6.63 -13.36 -44.07
N ALA A 844 6.08 -14.52 -43.67
CA ALA A 844 5.41 -15.42 -44.61
C ALA A 844 4.20 -14.73 -45.28
N ARG A 845 3.36 -14.00 -44.54
CA ARG A 845 2.25 -13.24 -45.13
C ARG A 845 2.72 -12.14 -46.08
N ALA A 846 3.75 -11.39 -45.69
CA ALA A 846 4.33 -10.36 -46.55
C ALA A 846 4.89 -10.95 -47.86
N ALA A 847 5.44 -12.16 -47.83
CA ALA A 847 5.89 -12.86 -49.03
C ALA A 847 4.74 -13.14 -50.01
N PHE A 848 3.57 -13.56 -49.52
CA PHE A 848 2.37 -13.78 -50.35
C PHE A 848 1.86 -12.46 -50.98
N GLU A 849 1.94 -11.35 -50.25
CA GLU A 849 1.54 -10.03 -50.77
C GLU A 849 2.53 -9.47 -51.79
N ALA A 850 3.82 -9.74 -51.62
CA ALA A 850 4.89 -9.19 -52.46
C ALA A 850 4.94 -9.80 -53.87
N ASP A 851 4.56 -11.08 -54.04
CA ASP A 851 4.61 -11.77 -55.35
C ASP A 851 3.39 -12.69 -55.58
N PRO A 852 2.16 -12.16 -55.72
CA PRO A 852 0.96 -12.98 -55.82
C PRO A 852 0.99 -13.94 -57.02
N ALA A 853 1.62 -13.56 -58.13
CA ALA A 853 1.70 -14.36 -59.34
C ALA A 853 2.45 -15.68 -59.11
N ARG A 854 3.56 -15.64 -58.38
CA ARG A 854 4.32 -16.84 -58.00
C ARG A 854 3.49 -17.81 -57.16
N PHE A 855 2.78 -17.31 -56.15
CA PHE A 855 1.97 -18.15 -55.27
C PHE A 855 0.73 -18.71 -55.96
N GLN A 856 0.16 -17.99 -56.95
CA GLN A 856 -0.93 -18.48 -57.77
C GLN A 856 -0.48 -19.56 -58.77
N ALA A 857 0.74 -19.49 -59.28
CA ALA A 857 1.28 -20.50 -60.19
C ALA A 857 1.49 -21.87 -59.49
N GLU A 858 1.80 -21.87 -58.20
CA GLU A 858 1.94 -23.06 -57.34
C GLU A 858 0.80 -23.13 -56.31
N ALA A 859 -0.45 -22.93 -56.76
CA ALA A 859 -1.62 -22.77 -55.90
C ALA A 859 -1.81 -23.92 -54.88
N GLU A 860 -1.54 -25.17 -55.27
CA GLU A 860 -1.65 -26.36 -54.40
C GLU A 860 -0.77 -26.26 -53.14
N ASP A 861 0.47 -25.79 -53.28
CA ASP A 861 1.41 -25.63 -52.17
C ASP A 861 1.15 -24.33 -51.39
N ALA A 862 0.65 -23.29 -52.07
CA ALA A 862 0.34 -22.01 -51.46
C ALA A 862 -0.86 -22.08 -50.51
N VAL A 863 -1.94 -22.78 -50.89
CA VAL A 863 -3.16 -22.87 -50.07
C VAL A 863 -2.95 -23.63 -48.76
N LEU A 864 -1.85 -24.39 -48.60
CA LEU A 864 -1.48 -25.03 -47.33
C LEU A 864 -1.40 -24.04 -46.14
N LEU A 865 -1.27 -22.73 -46.41
CA LEU A 865 -1.30 -21.70 -45.38
C LEU A 865 -2.61 -21.71 -44.55
N VAL A 866 -3.74 -22.14 -45.13
CA VAL A 866 -5.02 -22.25 -44.40
C VAL A 866 -4.95 -23.23 -43.22
N GLU A 867 -4.01 -24.17 -43.25
CA GLU A 867 -3.79 -25.16 -42.21
C GLU A 867 -3.01 -24.61 -41.01
N SER A 868 -2.71 -23.31 -40.94
CA SER A 868 -2.11 -22.72 -39.75
C SER A 868 -3.02 -22.87 -38.52
N ASP A 869 -2.42 -23.12 -37.35
CA ASP A 869 -3.12 -23.09 -36.05
C ASP A 869 -3.23 -21.66 -35.48
N TRP A 870 -2.62 -20.67 -36.14
CA TRP A 870 -2.55 -19.30 -35.66
C TRP A 870 -3.60 -18.41 -36.33
N PRO A 871 -4.49 -17.74 -35.56
CA PRO A 871 -5.56 -16.92 -36.12
C PRO A 871 -5.07 -15.83 -37.08
N ASP A 872 -3.93 -15.19 -36.81
CA ASP A 872 -3.39 -14.12 -37.66
C ASP A 872 -2.97 -14.62 -39.05
N ALA A 873 -2.46 -15.84 -39.15
CA ALA A 873 -2.13 -16.46 -40.44
C ALA A 873 -3.39 -17.01 -41.14
N GLN A 874 -4.33 -17.59 -40.39
CA GLN A 874 -5.56 -18.15 -40.94
C GLN A 874 -6.51 -17.06 -41.48
N ASP A 875 -6.68 -15.97 -40.74
CA ASP A 875 -7.49 -14.81 -41.16
C ASP A 875 -6.93 -14.20 -42.44
N PHE A 876 -5.61 -13.99 -42.48
CA PHE A 876 -4.93 -13.56 -43.68
C PHE A 876 -5.15 -14.53 -44.85
N ALA A 877 -4.92 -15.82 -44.64
CA ALA A 877 -5.04 -16.83 -45.69
C ALA A 877 -6.44 -16.82 -46.30
N ARG A 878 -7.49 -16.84 -45.47
CA ARG A 878 -8.88 -16.77 -45.92
C ARG A 878 -9.13 -15.50 -46.73
N ASP A 879 -8.79 -14.34 -46.18
CA ASP A 879 -9.09 -13.05 -46.81
C ASP A 879 -8.28 -12.84 -48.10
N HIS A 880 -7.06 -13.35 -48.15
CA HIS A 880 -6.17 -13.29 -49.30
C HIS A 880 -6.61 -14.24 -50.41
N PHE A 881 -6.93 -15.50 -50.09
CA PHE A 881 -7.36 -16.50 -51.06
C PHE A 881 -8.78 -16.26 -51.59
N GLU A 882 -9.70 -15.65 -50.81
CA GLU A 882 -11.03 -15.27 -51.31
C GLU A 882 -10.95 -14.27 -52.50
N ARG A 883 -9.88 -13.47 -52.55
CA ARG A 883 -9.61 -12.49 -53.62
C ARG A 883 -8.87 -13.07 -54.82
N TRP A 884 -8.50 -14.36 -54.79
CA TRP A 884 -7.79 -14.98 -55.91
C TRP A 884 -8.66 -15.10 -57.16
N PRO A 885 -8.03 -15.05 -58.35
CA PRO A 885 -8.73 -15.23 -59.62
C PRO A 885 -9.31 -16.66 -59.72
N ALA A 886 -10.36 -16.84 -60.53
CA ALA A 886 -11.06 -18.13 -60.64
C ALA A 886 -10.14 -19.23 -61.19
N GLU A 887 -9.19 -18.84 -62.03
CA GLU A 887 -8.20 -19.68 -62.69
C GLU A 887 -7.23 -20.35 -61.69
N ALA A 888 -7.01 -19.73 -60.53
CA ALA A 888 -6.17 -20.30 -59.48
C ALA A 888 -6.87 -21.45 -58.71
N TRP A 889 -8.19 -21.57 -58.83
CA TRP A 889 -9.00 -22.58 -58.15
C TRP A 889 -9.22 -23.82 -59.02
N THR A 890 -8.13 -24.50 -59.37
CA THR A 890 -8.19 -25.80 -60.08
C THR A 890 -8.80 -26.89 -59.19
N PRO A 891 -9.28 -28.02 -59.76
CA PRO A 891 -9.75 -29.16 -58.97
C PRO A 891 -8.70 -29.67 -57.97
N ALA A 892 -7.41 -29.62 -58.32
CA ALA A 892 -6.31 -29.99 -57.44
C ALA A 892 -6.10 -28.99 -56.28
N THR A 893 -6.33 -27.70 -56.51
CA THR A 893 -6.25 -26.68 -55.45
C THR A 893 -7.43 -26.76 -54.49
N LEU A 894 -8.65 -26.92 -55.03
CA LEU A 894 -9.86 -27.12 -54.22
C LEU A 894 -9.74 -28.38 -53.36
N ALA A 895 -9.18 -29.45 -53.91
CA ALA A 895 -8.89 -30.69 -53.21
C ALA A 895 -8.10 -30.46 -51.91
N VAL A 896 -6.99 -29.72 -51.95
CA VAL A 896 -6.14 -29.46 -50.78
C VAL A 896 -6.92 -28.81 -49.63
N VAL A 897 -7.80 -27.83 -49.93
CA VAL A 897 -8.59 -27.13 -48.90
C VAL A 897 -9.75 -28.02 -48.41
N THR A 898 -10.30 -28.88 -49.27
CA THR A 898 -11.42 -29.77 -48.92
C THR A 898 -11.02 -31.02 -48.15
N ASP A 899 -9.74 -31.41 -48.19
CA ASP A 899 -9.22 -32.56 -47.44
C ASP A 899 -8.94 -32.23 -45.96
N SER A 900 -9.12 -30.97 -45.56
CA SER A 900 -8.93 -30.53 -44.18
C SER A 900 -9.98 -31.11 -43.22
N VAL A 901 -9.59 -31.31 -41.97
CA VAL A 901 -10.53 -31.66 -40.88
C VAL A 901 -10.85 -30.47 -39.98
N LYS A 902 -10.22 -29.31 -40.18
CA LYS A 902 -10.38 -28.12 -39.33
C LYS A 902 -11.72 -27.42 -39.64
N PRO A 903 -12.60 -27.18 -38.64
CA PRO A 903 -13.92 -26.58 -38.88
C PRO A 903 -13.90 -25.23 -39.61
N GLU A 904 -12.90 -24.39 -39.32
CA GLU A 904 -12.70 -23.07 -39.90
C GLU A 904 -12.27 -23.15 -41.37
N VAL A 905 -11.30 -24.03 -41.67
CA VAL A 905 -10.87 -24.32 -43.05
C VAL A 905 -12.02 -24.92 -43.85
N LEU A 906 -12.75 -25.87 -43.28
CA LEU A 906 -13.93 -26.45 -43.91
C LEU A 906 -15.03 -25.42 -44.16
N ALA A 907 -15.21 -24.41 -43.29
CA ALA A 907 -16.16 -23.33 -43.52
C ALA A 907 -15.77 -22.47 -44.74
N PHE A 908 -14.47 -22.19 -44.88
CA PHE A 908 -13.92 -21.54 -46.06
C PHE A 908 -14.06 -22.41 -47.31
N ALA A 909 -13.68 -23.69 -47.25
CA ALA A 909 -13.82 -24.67 -48.33
C ALA A 909 -15.26 -24.74 -48.87
N ARG A 910 -16.28 -24.78 -47.98
CA ARG A 910 -17.69 -24.80 -48.38
C ARG A 910 -18.12 -23.53 -49.11
N ARG A 911 -17.58 -22.36 -48.75
CA ARG A 911 -17.87 -21.10 -49.47
C ARG A 911 -17.24 -21.09 -50.85
N LEU A 912 -15.99 -21.54 -50.96
CA LEU A 912 -15.29 -21.67 -52.23
C LEU A 912 -16.01 -22.63 -53.18
N LEU A 913 -16.36 -23.83 -52.70
CA LEU A 913 -17.09 -24.80 -53.51
C LEU A 913 -18.43 -24.27 -54.01
N ARG A 914 -19.18 -23.50 -53.20
CA ARG A 914 -20.46 -22.92 -53.64
C ARG A 914 -20.32 -21.76 -54.63
N SER A 915 -19.19 -21.06 -54.62
CA SER A 915 -18.99 -19.85 -55.44
C SER A 915 -18.12 -20.08 -56.66
N ARG A 916 -17.26 -21.11 -56.66
CA ARG A 916 -16.21 -21.32 -57.66
C ARG A 916 -16.22 -22.71 -58.32
N LEU A 917 -17.02 -23.67 -57.83
CA LEU A 917 -17.10 -25.00 -58.46
C LEU A 917 -17.82 -24.91 -59.80
N SER A 918 -17.14 -25.30 -60.88
CA SER A 918 -17.75 -25.44 -62.21
C SER A 918 -18.71 -26.64 -62.24
N PRO A 919 -19.84 -26.56 -62.97
CA PRO A 919 -20.71 -27.71 -63.19
C PRO A 919 -19.99 -28.93 -63.78
N ALA A 920 -18.97 -28.71 -64.62
CA ALA A 920 -18.18 -29.79 -65.22
C ALA A 920 -17.34 -30.58 -64.19
N ASP A 921 -16.91 -29.92 -63.11
CA ASP A 921 -16.07 -30.50 -62.06
C ASP A 921 -16.90 -31.05 -60.88
N ALA A 922 -18.21 -30.78 -60.87
CA ALA A 922 -19.10 -31.18 -59.79
C ALA A 922 -19.17 -32.70 -59.55
N PRO A 923 -19.18 -33.58 -60.58
CA PRO A 923 -19.16 -35.03 -60.37
C PRO A 923 -17.87 -35.52 -59.70
N ALA A 924 -16.72 -35.03 -60.14
CA ALA A 924 -15.42 -35.40 -59.56
C ALA A 924 -15.30 -34.92 -58.11
N GLN A 925 -15.78 -33.71 -57.82
CA GLN A 925 -15.79 -33.17 -56.46
C GLN A 925 -16.79 -33.91 -55.55
N LEU A 926 -17.96 -34.29 -56.06
CA LEU A 926 -18.93 -35.09 -55.32
C LEU A 926 -18.32 -36.41 -54.87
N MET A 927 -17.62 -37.14 -55.75
CA MET A 927 -16.96 -38.41 -55.41
C MET A 927 -16.01 -38.28 -54.21
N ARG A 928 -15.24 -37.20 -54.13
CA ARG A 928 -14.35 -36.92 -52.99
C ARG A 928 -15.12 -36.62 -51.71
N LEU A 929 -16.22 -35.86 -51.81
CA LEU A 929 -17.02 -35.46 -50.66
C LEU A 929 -17.85 -36.60 -50.06
N LEU A 930 -18.21 -37.62 -50.86
CA LEU A 930 -18.95 -38.80 -50.38
C LEU A 930 -18.18 -39.59 -49.31
N GLU A 931 -16.84 -39.53 -49.33
CA GLU A 931 -15.96 -40.21 -48.38
C GLU A 931 -15.44 -39.32 -47.25
N HIS A 932 -15.80 -38.04 -47.25
CA HIS A 932 -15.26 -37.07 -46.30
C HIS A 932 -15.76 -37.35 -44.86
N PRO A 933 -14.92 -37.28 -43.80
CA PRO A 933 -15.35 -37.61 -42.44
C PRO A 933 -16.25 -36.55 -41.76
N ALA A 934 -16.18 -35.27 -42.17
CA ALA A 934 -16.89 -34.17 -41.51
C ALA A 934 -18.36 -34.00 -41.94
N GLN A 935 -19.27 -33.93 -40.95
CA GLN A 935 -20.72 -33.71 -41.15
C GLN A 935 -21.09 -32.45 -41.92
N SER A 936 -20.28 -31.39 -41.80
CA SER A 936 -20.51 -30.14 -42.51
C SER A 936 -20.28 -30.28 -44.02
N MET A 937 -19.39 -31.19 -44.43
CA MET A 937 -19.13 -31.52 -45.84
C MET A 937 -20.18 -32.49 -46.40
N HIS A 938 -20.76 -33.35 -45.56
CA HIS A 938 -21.90 -34.19 -45.93
C HIS A 938 -23.09 -33.38 -46.42
N LEU A 939 -23.45 -32.29 -45.72
CA LEU A 939 -24.51 -31.39 -46.16
C LEU A 939 -24.21 -30.77 -47.54
N LEU A 940 -22.96 -30.38 -47.79
CA LEU A 940 -22.56 -29.85 -49.09
C LEU A 940 -22.61 -30.94 -50.18
N ALA A 941 -22.21 -32.17 -49.88
CA ALA A 941 -22.36 -33.29 -50.81
C ALA A 941 -23.83 -33.45 -51.25
N THR A 942 -24.80 -33.28 -50.33
CA THR A 942 -26.23 -33.31 -50.68
C THR A 942 -26.70 -32.17 -51.60
N GLU A 943 -25.97 -31.05 -51.67
CA GLU A 943 -26.28 -29.94 -52.59
C GLU A 943 -25.84 -30.24 -54.02
N LEU A 944 -24.86 -31.12 -54.18
CA LEU A 944 -24.31 -31.53 -55.47
C LEU A 944 -25.00 -32.79 -56.03
N LEU A 945 -25.90 -33.42 -55.27
CA LEU A 945 -26.66 -34.59 -55.70
C LEU A 945 -27.69 -34.20 -56.78
N THR A 946 -27.34 -34.45 -58.03
CA THR A 946 -28.22 -34.40 -59.20
C THR A 946 -28.28 -35.79 -59.83
N GLU A 947 -29.29 -36.03 -60.67
CA GLU A 947 -29.41 -37.29 -61.42
C GLU A 947 -28.17 -37.59 -62.26
N GLU A 948 -27.59 -36.55 -62.88
CA GLU A 948 -26.36 -36.65 -63.67
C GLU A 948 -25.13 -36.92 -62.79
N ALA A 949 -25.01 -36.24 -61.64
CA ALA A 949 -23.86 -36.39 -60.74
C ALA A 949 -23.81 -37.73 -60.01
N ALA A 950 -24.96 -38.41 -59.85
CA ALA A 950 -25.08 -39.72 -59.23
C ALA A 950 -25.52 -40.82 -60.21
N ALA A 951 -25.37 -40.58 -61.52
CA ALA A 951 -25.77 -41.52 -62.57
C ALA A 951 -24.96 -42.83 -62.52
N SER A 952 -23.67 -42.76 -62.21
CA SER A 952 -22.80 -43.95 -62.18
C SER A 952 -23.08 -44.85 -60.97
N ASP A 953 -22.98 -46.16 -61.15
CA ASP A 953 -23.18 -47.12 -60.07
C ASP A 953 -22.12 -47.00 -58.94
N ASP A 954 -20.87 -46.59 -59.25
CA ASP A 954 -19.85 -46.34 -58.21
C ASP A 954 -20.22 -45.15 -57.30
N ALA A 955 -20.67 -44.04 -57.89
CA ALA A 955 -21.15 -42.89 -57.12
C ALA A 955 -22.36 -43.24 -56.24
N PHE A 956 -23.28 -44.07 -56.77
CA PHE A 956 -24.45 -44.52 -56.03
C PHE A 956 -24.07 -45.45 -54.86
N GLU A 957 -23.14 -46.38 -55.06
CA GLU A 957 -22.64 -47.25 -53.98
C GLU A 957 -21.97 -46.45 -52.86
N ARG A 958 -21.15 -45.44 -53.19
CA ARG A 958 -20.52 -44.56 -52.18
C ARG A 958 -21.51 -43.62 -51.50
N LEU A 959 -22.64 -43.31 -52.14
CA LEU A 959 -23.71 -42.51 -51.55
C LEU A 959 -24.46 -43.24 -50.44
N LEU A 960 -24.65 -44.57 -50.55
CA LEU A 960 -25.49 -45.32 -49.59
C LEU A 960 -24.99 -45.25 -48.13
N PRO A 961 -23.69 -45.43 -47.82
CA PRO A 961 -23.17 -45.23 -46.47
C PRO A 961 -23.41 -43.81 -45.93
N LEU A 962 -23.17 -42.79 -46.76
CA LEU A 962 -23.41 -41.39 -46.40
C LEU A 962 -24.90 -41.14 -46.13
N ALA A 963 -25.77 -41.64 -47.00
CA ALA A 963 -27.21 -41.53 -46.85
C ALA A 963 -27.70 -42.18 -45.56
N ARG A 964 -27.15 -43.34 -45.20
CA ARG A 964 -27.45 -44.00 -43.92
C ARG A 964 -27.03 -43.14 -42.72
N VAL A 965 -25.82 -42.59 -42.75
CA VAL A 965 -25.33 -41.67 -41.71
C VAL A 965 -26.24 -40.46 -41.58
N VAL A 966 -26.62 -39.81 -42.68
CA VAL A 966 -27.45 -38.61 -42.64
C VAL A 966 -28.90 -38.92 -42.20
N MET A 967 -29.51 -39.97 -42.74
CA MET A 967 -30.92 -40.30 -42.47
C MET A 967 -31.15 -40.77 -41.03
N LEU A 968 -30.21 -41.51 -40.45
CA LEU A 968 -30.34 -42.07 -39.10
C LEU A 968 -29.88 -41.14 -37.96
N GLN A 969 -29.32 -39.96 -38.26
CA GLN A 969 -28.95 -38.98 -37.24
C GLN A 969 -30.16 -38.46 -36.46
N VAL A 970 -30.19 -38.63 -35.13
CA VAL A 970 -31.32 -38.18 -34.31
C VAL A 970 -31.23 -36.65 -34.05
N HIS A 971 -32.34 -35.93 -34.25
CA HIS A 971 -32.48 -34.47 -34.02
C HIS A 971 -31.50 -33.53 -34.77
N LYS A 972 -30.81 -33.99 -35.83
CA LYS A 972 -29.86 -33.17 -36.62
C LYS A 972 -30.13 -33.24 -38.13
N GLY A 973 -29.63 -32.25 -38.87
CA GLY A 973 -29.49 -32.35 -40.34
C GLY A 973 -30.79 -32.39 -41.16
N ARG A 974 -31.88 -31.75 -40.70
CA ARG A 974 -33.21 -31.82 -41.34
C ARG A 974 -33.22 -31.58 -42.85
N VAL A 975 -32.52 -30.55 -43.32
CA VAL A 975 -32.45 -30.21 -44.75
C VAL A 975 -31.74 -31.31 -45.56
N ALA A 976 -30.61 -31.83 -45.05
CA ALA A 976 -29.88 -32.91 -45.71
C ALA A 976 -30.71 -34.21 -45.76
N LYS A 977 -31.43 -34.52 -44.68
CA LYS A 977 -32.35 -35.66 -44.62
C LYS A 977 -33.47 -35.56 -45.64
N ASP A 978 -34.13 -34.40 -45.72
CA ASP A 978 -35.24 -34.19 -46.64
C ASP A 978 -34.75 -34.29 -48.11
N ARG A 979 -33.55 -33.75 -48.42
CA ARG A 979 -32.91 -33.86 -49.76
C ARG A 979 -32.56 -35.30 -50.12
N ILE A 980 -31.84 -36.02 -49.26
CA ILE A 980 -31.45 -37.42 -49.50
C ILE A 980 -32.70 -38.30 -49.59
N THR A 981 -33.69 -38.10 -48.73
CA THR A 981 -34.95 -38.86 -48.78
C THR A 981 -35.68 -38.65 -50.11
N THR A 982 -35.72 -37.42 -50.60
CA THR A 982 -36.35 -37.09 -51.88
C THR A 982 -35.58 -37.71 -53.05
N PHE A 983 -34.26 -37.56 -53.06
CA PHE A 983 -33.38 -38.13 -54.09
C PHE A 983 -33.48 -39.66 -54.15
N LEU A 984 -33.31 -40.35 -53.01
CA LEU A 984 -33.38 -41.81 -52.95
C LEU A 984 -34.77 -42.35 -53.29
N ARG A 985 -35.85 -41.66 -52.91
CA ARG A 985 -37.20 -42.07 -53.31
C ARG A 985 -37.39 -41.94 -54.82
N ALA A 986 -36.89 -40.87 -55.45
CA ALA A 986 -36.94 -40.72 -56.90
C ALA A 986 -36.16 -41.83 -57.63
N GLU A 987 -34.94 -42.13 -57.18
CA GLU A 987 -34.12 -43.21 -57.73
C GLU A 987 -34.75 -44.60 -57.55
N ALA A 988 -35.29 -44.89 -56.36
CA ALA A 988 -35.96 -46.16 -56.08
C ALA A 988 -37.25 -46.35 -56.91
N LEU A 989 -37.93 -45.29 -57.32
CA LEU A 989 -39.10 -45.42 -58.19
C LEU A 989 -38.71 -45.66 -59.66
N ARG A 990 -37.52 -45.24 -60.07
CA ARG A 990 -37.03 -45.38 -61.46
C ARG A 990 -36.39 -46.72 -61.76
N ASP A 991 -35.63 -47.27 -60.82
CA ASP A 991 -34.80 -48.46 -61.04
C ASP A 991 -35.06 -49.51 -59.95
N GLU A 992 -35.51 -50.70 -60.36
CA GLU A 992 -35.86 -51.81 -59.47
C GLU A 992 -34.65 -52.33 -58.67
N ALA A 993 -33.45 -52.35 -59.26
CA ALA A 993 -32.23 -52.80 -58.60
C ALA A 993 -31.72 -51.79 -57.56
N ARG A 994 -31.88 -50.48 -57.81
CA ARG A 994 -31.63 -49.43 -56.80
C ARG A 994 -32.72 -49.46 -55.72
N ALA A 995 -33.98 -49.71 -56.07
CA ALA A 995 -35.08 -49.86 -55.13
C ALA A 995 -34.82 -50.94 -54.08
N GLY A 996 -34.31 -52.12 -54.50
CA GLY A 996 -33.94 -53.21 -53.60
C GLY A 996 -32.84 -52.83 -52.59
N ARG A 997 -31.88 -51.98 -52.98
CA ARG A 997 -30.80 -51.48 -52.11
C ARG A 997 -31.27 -50.34 -51.18
N ILE A 998 -32.22 -49.52 -51.62
CA ILE A 998 -32.75 -48.36 -50.87
C ILE A 998 -33.81 -48.75 -49.85
N ALA A 999 -34.67 -49.74 -50.16
CA ALA A 999 -35.79 -50.14 -49.30
C ALA A 999 -35.39 -50.47 -47.85
N PRO A 1000 -34.27 -51.19 -47.57
CA PRO A 1000 -33.81 -51.42 -46.20
C PRO A 1000 -33.53 -50.13 -45.42
N LEU A 1001 -33.02 -49.09 -46.08
CA LEU A 1001 -32.73 -47.81 -45.43
C LEU A 1001 -34.00 -47.06 -45.00
N PHE A 1002 -35.06 -47.11 -45.81
CA PHE A 1002 -36.36 -46.58 -45.41
C PHE A 1002 -37.04 -47.47 -44.37
N ALA A 1003 -36.83 -48.80 -44.39
CA ALA A 1003 -37.30 -49.70 -43.33
C ALA A 1003 -36.70 -49.32 -41.98
N ASP A 1004 -35.38 -49.09 -41.91
CA ASP A 1004 -34.71 -48.60 -40.70
C ASP A 1004 -35.29 -47.23 -40.26
N LEU A 1005 -35.48 -46.30 -41.20
CA LEU A 1005 -36.05 -44.97 -40.89
C LEU A 1005 -37.51 -45.03 -40.42
N SER A 1006 -38.28 -46.03 -40.83
CA SER A 1006 -39.67 -46.22 -40.41
C SER A 1006 -39.82 -46.49 -38.90
N ILE A 1007 -38.76 -46.98 -38.26
CA ILE A 1007 -38.71 -47.22 -36.80
C ILE A 1007 -38.44 -45.92 -36.03
N SER A 1008 -38.06 -44.82 -36.71
CA SER A 1008 -37.72 -43.54 -36.08
C SER A 1008 -38.81 -43.03 -35.13
N GLY A 1009 -38.40 -42.52 -33.96
CA GLY A 1009 -39.26 -41.83 -33.00
C GLY A 1009 -39.81 -40.49 -33.50
N VAL A 1010 -39.24 -39.94 -34.58
CA VAL A 1010 -39.68 -38.66 -35.17
C VAL A 1010 -40.82 -38.92 -36.15
N ALA A 1011 -42.02 -38.44 -35.80
CA ALA A 1011 -43.25 -38.68 -36.59
C ALA A 1011 -43.12 -38.31 -38.07
N ARG A 1012 -42.41 -37.22 -38.39
CA ARG A 1012 -42.18 -36.77 -39.77
C ARG A 1012 -41.27 -37.71 -40.56
N ASP A 1013 -40.18 -38.18 -39.95
CA ASP A 1013 -39.25 -39.13 -40.59
C ASP A 1013 -39.93 -40.47 -40.82
N ARG A 1014 -40.67 -40.95 -39.81
CA ARG A 1014 -41.49 -42.16 -39.90
C ARG A 1014 -42.52 -42.06 -41.02
N ALA A 1015 -43.26 -40.94 -41.09
CA ALA A 1015 -44.26 -40.73 -42.13
C ALA A 1015 -43.64 -40.73 -43.53
N ALA A 1016 -42.52 -40.01 -43.73
CA ALA A 1016 -41.82 -39.98 -45.00
C ALA A 1016 -41.30 -41.36 -45.42
N ALA A 1017 -40.75 -42.14 -44.48
CA ALA A 1017 -40.28 -43.50 -44.71
C ALA A 1017 -41.42 -44.47 -45.06
N ILE A 1018 -42.54 -44.42 -44.35
CA ILE A 1018 -43.72 -45.26 -44.66
C ILE A 1018 -44.27 -44.92 -46.04
N LEU A 1019 -44.38 -43.63 -46.39
CA LEU A 1019 -44.82 -43.21 -47.72
C LEU A 1019 -43.86 -43.68 -48.81
N ALA A 1020 -42.54 -43.51 -48.61
CA ALA A 1020 -41.55 -44.00 -49.56
C ALA A 1020 -41.61 -45.52 -49.75
N LEU A 1021 -41.71 -46.31 -48.67
CA LEU A 1021 -41.85 -47.76 -48.74
C LEU A 1021 -43.15 -48.20 -49.42
N ARG A 1022 -44.26 -47.50 -49.17
CA ARG A 1022 -45.52 -47.77 -49.88
C ARG A 1022 -45.35 -47.58 -51.37
N ASP A 1023 -44.79 -46.45 -51.78
CA ASP A 1023 -44.65 -46.10 -53.20
C ASP A 1023 -43.67 -47.03 -53.91
N ILE A 1024 -42.56 -47.39 -53.26
CA ILE A 1024 -41.62 -48.38 -53.79
C ILE A 1024 -42.31 -49.74 -53.98
N GLY A 1025 -43.09 -50.20 -52.99
CA GLY A 1025 -43.82 -51.47 -53.11
C GLY A 1025 -44.97 -51.45 -54.13
N GLU A 1026 -45.50 -50.28 -54.49
CA GLU A 1026 -46.47 -50.13 -55.59
C GLU A 1026 -45.79 -50.13 -56.96
N ALA A 1027 -44.67 -49.41 -57.10
CA ALA A 1027 -43.92 -49.32 -58.35
C ALA A 1027 -43.19 -50.64 -58.68
N HIS A 1028 -42.65 -51.32 -57.67
CA HIS A 1028 -41.84 -52.54 -57.79
C HIS A 1028 -42.32 -53.63 -56.81
N PRO A 1029 -43.39 -54.40 -57.15
CA PRO A 1029 -44.00 -55.38 -56.25
C PRO A 1029 -43.08 -56.52 -55.78
N THR A 1030 -41.99 -56.75 -56.51
CA THR A 1030 -40.92 -57.73 -56.23
C THR A 1030 -39.98 -57.27 -55.11
N VAL A 1031 -39.91 -55.98 -54.82
CA VAL A 1031 -39.06 -55.42 -53.75
C VAL A 1031 -39.74 -55.61 -52.40
N ALA A 1032 -39.10 -56.35 -51.51
CA ALA A 1032 -39.62 -56.63 -50.18
C ALA A 1032 -39.72 -55.35 -49.33
N THR A 1033 -40.93 -55.05 -48.82
CA THR A 1033 -41.17 -53.94 -47.89
C THR A 1033 -41.80 -54.47 -46.59
N PRO A 1034 -41.53 -53.84 -45.43
CA PRO A 1034 -42.07 -54.28 -44.14
C PRO A 1034 -43.55 -53.87 -43.92
N LEU A 1035 -44.20 -53.25 -44.92
CA LEU A 1035 -45.56 -52.74 -44.79
C LEU A 1035 -46.58 -53.84 -45.06
N VAL A 1036 -47.50 -54.04 -44.12
CA VAL A 1036 -48.62 -54.97 -44.26
C VAL A 1036 -49.89 -54.15 -44.55
N ARG A 1037 -50.45 -54.28 -45.76
CA ARG A 1037 -51.76 -53.69 -46.09
C ARG A 1037 -52.88 -54.50 -45.43
N ARG A 1038 -53.68 -53.87 -44.59
CA ARG A 1038 -54.92 -54.45 -44.03
C ARG A 1038 -56.12 -53.78 -44.70
N ALA A 1039 -57.11 -54.56 -45.13
CA ALA A 1039 -58.36 -54.03 -45.66
C ALA A 1039 -59.10 -53.22 -44.57
N ALA A 1040 -59.68 -52.08 -44.94
CA ALA A 1040 -60.45 -51.26 -44.00
C ALA A 1040 -61.70 -52.02 -43.53
N PRO A 1041 -62.03 -52.02 -42.22
CA PRO A 1041 -63.24 -52.70 -41.74
C PRO A 1041 -64.48 -52.00 -42.30
N GLU A 1042 -65.41 -52.78 -42.85
CA GLU A 1042 -66.74 -52.29 -43.26
C GLU A 1042 -67.41 -51.59 -42.06
N ARG A 1043 -67.81 -50.33 -42.25
CA ARG A 1043 -68.66 -49.64 -41.27
C ARG A 1043 -70.04 -50.31 -41.28
N ALA A 1044 -70.36 -51.08 -40.24
CA ALA A 1044 -71.73 -51.49 -39.96
C ALA A 1044 -72.57 -50.24 -39.63
N ALA A 1045 -73.76 -50.18 -40.22
CA ALA A 1045 -74.72 -49.07 -40.16
C ALA A 1045 -75.25 -48.76 -38.76
#